data_AF-A0A419T6N7-F1
#
_entry.id   AF-A0A419T6N7-F1
#
_cell.length_a   1.000
_cell.length_b   1.000
_cell.length_c   1.000
_cell.angle_alpha   90.00
_cell.angle_beta   90.00
_cell.angle_gamma   90.00
#
_symmetry.space_group_name_H-M   'P 1'
#
loop_
_entity.id
_entity.type
_entity.pdbx_description
1 polymer ?
#
loop_
_entity_poly.entity_id
_entity_poly.type
_entity_poly.pdbx_seq_one_letter_code
_entity_poly.pdbx_strand_id
1 'polypeptide(L)'
;MGQYSKAIITVAGQSLIARAIAGEVQLNITKAKTSDYKYPDDTDYKVLTDMEGIKQVLDSPETKVLSNDLIQTRVLFSNEEIKATYYIQNIGLYAMDGIKEVLFCIVTAAIPDEMPQYNGVAATSYIYNIQNVVQDAETINITVSTAGNATIQDVMERVDATGGDISETVIETLEPIDTKYPVPSAGESTKVFLGKVTKYIEDTKPLDADIIIYVSSAGSDTSGTGEHSAPFKTITYALSKVPKVLNGNLVTINLADGVYDEQVFVYGFTSGALKIQSTTPDSINANCVIQSILVQYCYAFVDIRGVVMSEPETANAIGIEASSNVSVSFVRSVSVNSSRSCIVCSKSAVAVFTCELSNHKYAIYANDSKVRSRNNTGTGNSVALASTGGAVFTQEGIQPIGNVPHDVYEGSIIVSPYGARIGTLSSDITLYVATTGSDTTGDGASENPFKTIQYTINILPKDLGGHTVTINIADGSYSERIVISGFYAGRIKLTGSKPCEVSSVCNIPDITIIDNSTLVDIRGINFTTTTANGIFAVVSSLVIVAYCRCALTASTWSGFTFDQTRFEITDCLVANKGIALMAHGADGNSRFWNALSINNSVGIHAEYGAIIRKEGTQPQATILERCYSAGSIINVNGTQISDIISSGLSCTWGNVYGGYIRHGNLNGTAMVTVELSVAITSPLTAGTVYYITGFPGGIRDIPCNMNVPRYVDSLYMRYDGVIYFRPNTTVGANQTIVFGCTYLTNS
;
A
#
# COMPACT_ATOMS: atom_id res chain seq x y z
N MET A 1 87.26 -32.38 14.04
CA MET A 1 86.47 -33.62 13.89
C MET A 1 87.45 -34.76 13.75
N GLY A 2 87.37 -35.68 14.68
CA GLY A 2 88.18 -36.88 14.73
C GLY A 2 87.86 -37.79 13.56
N GLN A 3 88.84 -38.60 13.19
CA GLN A 3 88.70 -39.66 12.20
C GLN A 3 88.79 -40.98 12.94
N TYR A 4 87.74 -41.78 12.85
CA TYR A 4 87.62 -43.05 13.56
C TYR A 4 87.64 -44.21 12.56
N SER A 5 88.25 -45.32 12.96
CA SER A 5 88.31 -46.56 12.19
C SER A 5 86.94 -47.25 12.14
N LYS A 6 86.80 -48.26 11.29
CA LYS A 6 85.59 -49.09 11.28
C LYS A 6 85.44 -49.81 12.62
N ALA A 7 84.21 -49.95 13.11
CA ALA A 7 83.94 -50.69 14.33
C ALA A 7 84.43 -52.14 14.22
N ILE A 8 85.22 -52.58 15.19
CA ILE A 8 85.72 -53.94 15.30
C ILE A 8 84.89 -54.66 16.35
N ILE A 9 84.12 -55.66 15.92
CA ILE A 9 83.32 -56.51 16.81
C ILE A 9 84.25 -57.52 17.50
N THR A 10 84.16 -57.62 18.83
CA THR A 10 84.97 -58.56 19.62
C THR A 10 84.49 -60.00 19.45
N VAL A 11 85.27 -60.98 19.89
CA VAL A 11 84.85 -62.39 19.94
C VAL A 11 83.58 -62.55 20.79
N ALA A 12 83.46 -61.80 21.89
CA ALA A 12 82.26 -61.79 22.72
C ALA A 12 81.06 -61.18 21.97
N GLY A 13 81.25 -60.08 21.23
CA GLY A 13 80.21 -59.48 20.39
C GLY A 13 79.75 -60.40 19.26
N GLN A 14 80.67 -61.12 18.61
CA GLN A 14 80.33 -62.12 17.58
C GLN A 14 79.54 -63.29 18.16
N SER A 15 79.93 -63.80 19.33
CA SER A 15 79.18 -64.84 20.04
C SER A 15 77.77 -64.36 20.41
N LEU A 16 77.64 -63.08 20.79
CA LEU A 16 76.35 -62.49 21.12
C LEU A 16 75.42 -62.39 19.90
N ILE A 17 75.95 -61.96 18.75
CA ILE A 17 75.22 -61.91 17.48
C ILE A 17 74.72 -63.31 17.10
N ALA A 18 75.59 -64.34 17.17
CA ALA A 18 75.22 -65.70 16.82
C ALA A 18 74.09 -66.26 17.70
N ARG A 19 74.17 -66.00 19.02
CA ARG A 19 73.11 -66.40 19.97
C ARG A 19 71.82 -65.62 19.77
N ALA A 20 71.91 -64.35 19.39
CA ALA A 20 70.74 -63.52 19.08
C ALA A 20 70.03 -63.98 17.79
N ILE A 21 70.78 -64.38 16.77
CA ILE A 21 70.24 -65.02 15.53
C ILE A 21 69.55 -66.35 15.85
N ALA A 22 70.11 -67.14 16.78
CA ALA A 22 69.48 -68.38 17.25
C ALA A 22 68.24 -68.15 18.14
N GLY A 23 67.89 -66.90 18.45
CA GLY A 23 66.76 -66.52 19.30
C GLY A 23 66.97 -66.78 20.79
N GLU A 24 68.21 -67.07 21.22
CA GLU A 24 68.53 -67.40 22.62
C GLU A 24 68.61 -66.17 23.53
N VAL A 25 68.98 -65.01 22.98
CA VAL A 25 69.13 -63.75 23.70
C VAL A 25 68.61 -62.58 22.86
N GLN A 26 68.15 -61.54 23.53
CA GLN A 26 67.80 -60.27 22.89
C GLN A 26 69.05 -59.39 22.81
N LEU A 27 69.44 -58.93 21.61
CA LEU A 27 70.59 -58.05 21.47
C LEU A 27 70.21 -56.65 21.96
N ASN A 28 70.86 -56.18 23.02
CA ASN A 28 70.65 -54.84 23.56
C ASN A 28 72.00 -54.18 23.85
N ILE A 29 72.28 -53.05 23.20
CA ILE A 29 73.44 -52.22 23.53
C ILE A 29 73.10 -51.45 24.80
N THR A 30 73.69 -51.84 25.91
CA THR A 30 73.38 -51.31 27.23
C THR A 30 74.18 -50.07 27.58
N LYS A 31 75.40 -49.94 27.06
CA LYS A 31 76.28 -48.80 27.35
C LYS A 31 77.13 -48.43 26.15
N ALA A 32 77.49 -47.17 26.07
CA ALA A 32 78.62 -46.70 25.28
C ALA A 32 79.64 -46.03 26.21
N LYS A 33 80.93 -46.26 25.98
CA LYS A 33 81.98 -45.63 26.78
C LYS A 33 83.02 -44.96 25.89
N THR A 34 83.59 -43.85 26.35
CA THR A 34 84.79 -43.26 25.73
C THR A 34 86.03 -43.59 26.56
N SER A 35 87.18 -43.69 25.90
CA SER A 35 88.48 -43.98 26.50
C SER A 35 89.56 -43.02 25.99
N ASP A 36 90.47 -42.60 26.87
CA ASP A 36 91.68 -41.83 26.51
C ASP A 36 92.92 -42.72 26.29
N TYR A 37 92.78 -44.03 26.44
CA TYR A 37 93.90 -44.97 26.35
C TYR A 37 94.30 -45.22 24.90
N LYS A 38 95.57 -44.99 24.56
CA LYS A 38 96.10 -45.33 23.23
C LYS A 38 96.70 -46.73 23.26
N TYR A 39 95.97 -47.70 22.70
CA TYR A 39 96.46 -49.07 22.52
C TYR A 39 97.67 -49.14 21.56
N PRO A 40 98.64 -50.05 21.77
CA PRO A 40 99.72 -50.32 20.82
C PRO A 40 99.21 -50.72 19.43
N ASP A 41 99.95 -50.38 18.37
CA ASP A 41 99.52 -50.60 16.98
C ASP A 41 99.31 -52.08 16.60
N ASP A 42 99.90 -53.02 17.36
CA ASP A 42 99.78 -54.48 17.19
C ASP A 42 98.70 -55.13 18.07
N THR A 43 97.86 -54.32 18.75
CA THR A 43 96.78 -54.83 19.61
C THR A 43 95.74 -55.59 18.80
N ASP A 44 95.46 -56.84 19.19
CA ASP A 44 94.30 -57.57 18.69
C ASP A 44 93.02 -57.13 19.42
N TYR A 45 92.31 -56.16 18.82
CA TYR A 45 91.07 -55.63 19.35
C TYR A 45 89.93 -56.67 19.45
N LYS A 46 90.01 -57.80 18.74
CA LYS A 46 88.95 -58.83 18.77
C LYS A 46 88.92 -59.58 20.09
N VAL A 47 90.07 -59.75 20.76
CA VAL A 47 90.17 -60.49 22.02
C VAL A 47 89.98 -59.61 23.26
N LEU A 48 89.77 -58.30 23.09
CA LEU A 48 89.51 -57.40 24.20
C LEU A 48 88.19 -57.74 24.91
N THR A 49 88.25 -57.80 26.24
CA THR A 49 87.09 -58.05 27.09
C THR A 49 86.52 -56.77 27.73
N ASP A 50 87.35 -55.74 27.87
CA ASP A 50 86.96 -54.40 28.35
C ASP A 50 87.95 -53.34 27.80
N MET A 51 87.59 -52.06 27.89
CA MET A 51 88.46 -50.95 27.50
C MET A 51 89.15 -50.32 28.71
N GLU A 52 90.41 -49.92 28.54
CA GLU A 52 91.18 -49.18 29.54
C GLU A 52 90.95 -47.67 29.42
N GLY A 53 91.25 -46.89 30.47
CA GLY A 53 91.22 -45.42 30.42
C GLY A 53 89.82 -44.81 30.20
N ILE A 54 88.75 -45.43 30.71
CA ILE A 54 87.38 -44.92 30.55
C ILE A 54 87.23 -43.49 31.11
N LYS A 55 86.60 -42.61 30.33
CA LYS A 55 86.31 -41.21 30.73
C LYS A 55 84.84 -40.87 30.81
N GLN A 56 84.02 -41.43 29.93
CA GLN A 56 82.58 -41.22 29.95
C GLN A 56 81.86 -42.54 29.75
N VAL A 57 80.70 -42.65 30.39
CA VAL A 57 79.77 -43.78 30.24
C VAL A 57 78.41 -43.19 29.92
N LEU A 58 77.83 -43.63 28.82
CA LEU A 58 76.46 -43.33 28.42
C LEU A 58 75.66 -44.61 28.60
N ASP A 59 74.66 -44.57 29.47
CA ASP A 59 73.75 -45.69 29.66
C ASP A 59 72.64 -45.67 28.60
N SER A 60 72.30 -46.86 28.11
CA SER A 60 71.18 -47.14 27.20
C SER A 60 71.15 -46.29 25.92
N PRO A 61 72.21 -46.28 25.11
CA PRO A 61 72.27 -45.49 23.87
C PRO A 61 71.20 -45.90 22.86
N GLU A 62 70.74 -44.93 22.06
CA GLU A 62 69.72 -45.16 21.03
C GLU A 62 70.29 -46.09 19.94
N THR A 63 69.69 -47.27 19.77
CA THR A 63 70.08 -48.23 18.72
C THR A 63 68.90 -48.49 17.78
N LYS A 64 69.13 -48.36 16.47
CA LYS A 64 68.14 -48.58 15.41
C LYS A 64 68.67 -49.55 14.35
N VAL A 65 67.77 -50.29 13.72
CA VAL A 65 68.06 -51.07 12.51
C VAL A 65 67.95 -50.13 11.30
N LEU A 66 69.02 -50.00 10.51
CA LEU A 66 69.03 -49.14 9.31
C LEU A 66 68.73 -49.91 8.03
N SER A 67 69.03 -51.20 7.99
CA SER A 67 68.74 -52.12 6.87
C SER A 67 68.91 -53.56 7.36
N ASN A 68 68.58 -54.54 6.51
CA ASN A 68 68.61 -55.98 6.85
C ASN A 68 69.91 -56.48 7.47
N ASP A 69 71.05 -55.81 7.25
CA ASP A 69 72.36 -56.29 7.74
C ASP A 69 73.07 -55.26 8.65
N LEU A 70 72.44 -54.13 8.98
CA LEU A 70 73.11 -52.99 9.58
C LEU A 70 72.34 -52.41 10.77
N ILE A 71 72.98 -52.40 11.94
CA ILE A 71 72.52 -51.65 13.11
C ILE A 71 73.32 -50.36 13.27
N GLN A 72 72.67 -49.30 13.72
CA GLN A 72 73.32 -48.05 14.10
C GLN A 72 73.00 -47.74 15.55
N THR A 73 74.05 -47.53 16.35
CA THR A 73 73.95 -47.00 17.70
C THR A 73 74.40 -45.55 17.70
N ARG A 74 73.49 -44.65 18.06
CA ARG A 74 73.76 -43.22 18.24
C ARG A 74 74.14 -42.98 19.69
N VAL A 75 75.31 -42.37 19.89
CA VAL A 75 75.84 -42.03 21.21
C VAL A 75 76.11 -40.54 21.29
N LEU A 76 75.70 -39.91 22.38
CA LEU A 76 75.92 -38.49 22.65
C LEU A 76 76.72 -38.36 23.95
N PHE A 77 77.94 -37.84 23.85
CA PHE A 77 78.77 -37.52 25.00
C PHE A 77 78.83 -36.00 25.18
N SER A 78 78.27 -35.52 26.29
CA SER A 78 78.32 -34.12 26.72
C SER A 78 79.57 -33.87 27.55
N ASN A 79 80.14 -32.67 27.47
CA ASN A 79 81.27 -32.31 28.31
C ASN A 79 80.87 -31.88 29.75
N GLU A 80 79.58 -31.77 30.09
CA GLU A 80 79.08 -31.23 31.38
C GLU A 80 79.76 -31.80 32.63
N GLU A 81 80.10 -33.09 32.63
CA GLU A 81 80.73 -33.77 33.77
C GLU A 81 82.27 -33.88 33.64
N ILE A 82 82.86 -33.27 32.61
CA ILE A 82 84.28 -33.39 32.28
C ILE A 82 85.10 -32.34 33.01
N LYS A 83 85.91 -32.82 33.96
CA LYS A 83 86.75 -32.00 34.85
C LYS A 83 88.14 -31.68 34.28
N ALA A 84 88.58 -32.39 33.24
CA ALA A 84 89.85 -32.17 32.57
C ALA A 84 89.73 -32.59 31.10
N THR A 85 90.28 -31.78 30.19
CA THR A 85 90.29 -32.07 28.76
C THR A 85 91.00 -33.40 28.47
N TYR A 86 90.43 -34.23 27.59
CA TYR A 86 91.03 -35.48 27.15
C TYR A 86 90.76 -35.74 25.66
N TYR A 87 91.57 -36.61 25.04
CA TYR A 87 91.38 -37.04 23.67
C TYR A 87 90.62 -38.37 23.64
N ILE A 88 89.53 -38.44 22.89
CA ILE A 88 88.73 -39.67 22.74
C ILE A 88 89.46 -40.61 21.77
N GLN A 89 90.29 -41.50 22.32
CA GLN A 89 91.05 -42.49 21.57
C GLN A 89 90.19 -43.68 21.15
N ASN A 90 89.25 -44.11 22.00
CA ASN A 90 88.36 -45.22 21.68
C ASN A 90 86.93 -44.97 22.11
N ILE A 91 85.99 -45.56 21.38
CA ILE A 91 84.58 -45.64 21.74
C ILE A 91 84.18 -47.12 21.72
N GLY A 92 83.71 -47.61 22.87
CA GLY A 92 83.29 -49.00 23.04
C GLY A 92 81.79 -49.08 23.27
N LEU A 93 81.13 -49.96 22.51
CA LEU A 93 79.74 -50.33 22.77
C LEU A 93 79.72 -51.61 23.59
N TYR A 94 78.85 -51.67 24.58
CA TYR A 94 78.67 -52.82 25.47
C TYR A 94 77.26 -53.34 25.32
N ALA A 95 77.13 -54.67 25.40
CA ALA A 95 75.85 -55.35 25.27
C ALA A 95 75.71 -56.43 26.34
N MET A 96 74.47 -56.75 26.71
CA MET A 96 74.18 -57.78 27.71
C MET A 96 74.15 -59.17 27.06
N ASP A 97 74.96 -60.11 27.56
CA ASP A 97 75.01 -61.51 27.09
C ASP A 97 73.98 -62.45 27.76
N GLY A 98 72.93 -61.83 28.32
CA GLY A 98 71.89 -62.45 29.16
C GLY A 98 72.21 -62.48 30.66
N ILE A 99 73.49 -62.39 31.07
CA ILE A 99 73.91 -62.42 32.49
C ILE A 99 74.94 -61.35 32.84
N LYS A 100 75.85 -61.01 31.91
CA LYS A 100 76.92 -60.03 32.11
C LYS A 100 77.04 -59.11 30.90
N GLU A 101 77.41 -57.86 31.13
CA GLU A 101 77.77 -56.93 30.06
C GLU A 101 79.13 -57.33 29.47
N VAL A 102 79.22 -57.35 28.14
CA VAL A 102 80.45 -57.64 27.39
C VAL A 102 80.74 -56.48 26.45
N LEU A 103 82.03 -56.21 26.19
CA LEU A 103 82.44 -55.28 25.15
C LEU A 103 82.02 -55.85 23.78
N PHE A 104 81.02 -55.25 23.16
CA PHE A 104 80.43 -55.71 21.91
C PHE A 104 81.32 -55.34 20.72
N CYS A 105 81.67 -54.06 20.62
CA CYS A 105 82.60 -53.57 19.61
C CYS A 105 83.42 -52.39 20.14
N ILE A 106 84.56 -52.17 19.51
CA ILE A 106 85.41 -51.01 19.76
C ILE A 106 85.69 -50.26 18.45
N VAL A 107 85.67 -48.95 18.53
CA VAL A 107 86.01 -47.99 17.47
C VAL A 107 87.23 -47.22 17.95
N THR A 108 88.29 -47.16 17.15
CA THR A 108 89.56 -46.50 17.53
C THR A 108 89.81 -45.27 16.67
N ALA A 109 90.40 -44.23 17.24
CA ALA A 109 90.69 -43.00 16.53
C ALA A 109 91.99 -43.11 15.71
N ALA A 110 91.94 -42.77 14.42
CA ALA A 110 93.11 -42.38 13.63
C ALA A 110 93.53 -40.94 13.96
N ILE A 111 92.54 -40.06 14.19
CA ILE A 111 92.72 -38.70 14.71
C ILE A 111 91.67 -38.54 15.81
N PRO A 112 92.02 -38.42 17.09
CA PRO A 112 91.03 -38.34 18.17
C PRO A 112 90.37 -36.96 18.23
N ASP A 113 89.08 -36.91 18.59
CA ASP A 113 88.44 -35.66 19.02
C ASP A 113 88.94 -35.24 20.41
N GLU A 114 89.09 -33.94 20.62
CA GLU A 114 89.35 -33.36 21.93
C GLU A 114 88.01 -33.08 22.63
N MET A 115 87.77 -33.73 23.76
CA MET A 115 86.66 -33.42 24.65
C MET A 115 87.13 -32.38 25.68
N PRO A 116 86.73 -31.11 25.56
CA PRO A 116 87.22 -30.05 26.43
C PRO A 116 86.61 -30.15 27.83
N GLN A 117 87.37 -29.73 28.86
CA GLN A 117 86.83 -29.50 30.19
C GLN A 117 85.61 -28.56 30.15
N TYR A 118 84.59 -28.84 30.98
CA TYR A 118 83.46 -27.94 31.13
C TYR A 118 83.83 -26.68 31.90
N ASN A 119 83.64 -25.52 31.28
CA ASN A 119 84.00 -24.21 31.82
C ASN A 119 82.81 -23.44 32.42
N GLY A 120 81.69 -24.12 32.69
CA GLY A 120 80.49 -23.50 33.29
C GLY A 120 79.64 -22.64 32.32
N VAL A 121 79.97 -22.65 31.03
CA VAL A 121 79.23 -22.01 29.93
C VAL A 121 78.83 -23.13 28.95
N ALA A 122 77.63 -23.01 28.35
CA ALA A 122 76.97 -23.95 27.44
C ALA A 122 77.74 -25.24 27.08
N ALA A 123 77.19 -26.38 27.48
CA ALA A 123 77.74 -27.70 27.22
C ALA A 123 78.03 -27.93 25.72
N THR A 124 79.16 -28.54 25.43
CA THR A 124 79.49 -29.06 24.10
C THR A 124 79.26 -30.56 24.09
N SER A 125 78.58 -31.05 23.06
CA SER A 125 78.28 -32.47 22.91
C SER A 125 78.79 -32.99 21.58
N TYR A 126 79.41 -34.17 21.59
CA TYR A 126 79.78 -34.90 20.38
C TYR A 126 78.82 -36.07 20.17
N ILE A 127 78.37 -36.21 18.94
CA ILE A 127 77.46 -37.28 18.52
C ILE A 127 78.23 -38.23 17.61
N TYR A 128 78.26 -39.51 17.96
CA TYR A 128 78.82 -40.57 17.13
C TYR A 128 77.73 -41.55 16.72
N ASN A 129 77.65 -41.80 15.41
CA ASN A 129 76.75 -42.79 14.82
C ASN A 129 77.56 -44.03 14.45
N ILE A 130 77.60 -45.02 15.33
CA ILE A 130 78.41 -46.23 15.17
C ILE A 130 77.58 -47.28 14.45
N GLN A 131 78.03 -47.70 13.28
CA GLN A 131 77.36 -48.71 12.47
C GLN A 131 78.08 -50.06 12.59
N ASN A 132 77.32 -51.13 12.88
CA ASN A 132 77.81 -52.49 12.95
C ASN A 132 77.05 -53.37 11.95
N VAL A 133 77.77 -54.17 11.19
CA VAL A 133 77.18 -55.16 10.27
C VAL A 133 76.89 -56.44 11.07
N VAL A 134 75.64 -56.87 11.07
CA VAL A 134 75.17 -58.13 11.67
C VAL A 134 74.47 -58.93 10.57
N GLN A 135 74.69 -60.25 10.49
CA GLN A 135 73.94 -61.08 9.53
C GLN A 135 72.47 -61.13 9.97
N ASP A 136 71.57 -60.54 9.18
CA ASP A 136 70.11 -60.53 9.39
C ASP A 136 69.65 -59.81 10.69
N ALA A 137 69.74 -58.49 10.68
CA ALA A 137 69.29 -57.58 11.73
C ALA A 137 67.77 -57.55 11.94
N GLU A 138 66.96 -57.96 10.95
CA GLU A 138 65.49 -57.98 11.05
C GLU A 138 64.97 -59.17 11.89
N THR A 139 65.67 -60.30 11.88
CA THR A 139 65.33 -61.48 12.71
C THR A 139 65.88 -61.39 14.14
N ILE A 140 66.85 -60.52 14.40
CA ILE A 140 67.36 -60.25 15.74
C ILE A 140 66.35 -59.37 16.49
N ASN A 141 65.78 -59.89 17.59
CA ASN A 141 65.03 -59.05 18.52
C ASN A 141 65.99 -58.04 19.15
N ILE A 142 65.94 -56.77 18.73
CA ILE A 142 66.73 -55.68 19.32
C ILE A 142 65.83 -54.85 20.21
N THR A 143 66.23 -54.62 21.46
CA THR A 143 65.52 -53.67 22.33
C THR A 143 65.92 -52.25 21.95
N VAL A 144 65.01 -51.48 21.35
CA VAL A 144 65.24 -50.05 21.07
C VAL A 144 65.10 -49.27 22.38
N SER A 145 66.20 -48.69 22.87
CA SER A 145 66.16 -47.75 23.99
C SER A 145 65.76 -46.36 23.48
N THR A 146 64.62 -45.84 23.95
CA THR A 146 64.14 -44.46 23.68
C THR A 146 64.42 -43.50 24.85
N ALA A 147 65.31 -43.87 25.76
CA ALA A 147 65.64 -43.04 26.92
C ALA A 147 66.60 -41.90 26.52
N GLY A 148 66.09 -40.92 25.78
CA GLY A 148 66.76 -39.67 25.46
C GLY A 148 65.77 -38.51 25.54
N ASN A 149 66.17 -37.40 26.15
CA ASN A 149 65.39 -36.16 26.09
C ASN A 149 65.25 -35.73 24.62
N ALA A 150 64.04 -35.38 24.18
CA ALA A 150 63.78 -34.94 22.81
C ALA A 150 64.56 -33.64 22.52
N THR A 151 65.41 -33.69 21.50
CA THR A 151 66.13 -32.53 20.96
C THR A 151 65.23 -31.70 20.05
N ILE A 152 65.63 -30.46 19.75
CA ILE A 152 64.93 -29.60 18.77
C ILE A 152 64.81 -30.30 17.40
N GLN A 153 65.79 -31.11 17.02
CA GLN A 153 65.75 -31.91 15.80
C GLN A 153 64.65 -32.98 15.86
N ASP A 154 64.42 -33.62 17.02
CA ASP A 154 63.37 -34.63 17.19
C ASP A 154 61.96 -34.02 17.13
N VAL A 155 61.82 -32.76 17.53
CA VAL A 155 60.58 -31.99 17.35
C VAL A 155 60.38 -31.62 15.87
N MET A 156 61.44 -31.16 15.18
CA MET A 156 61.35 -30.85 13.75
C MET A 156 61.07 -32.10 12.90
N GLU A 157 61.71 -33.23 13.18
CA GLU A 157 61.44 -34.49 12.48
C GLU A 157 60.01 -34.99 12.72
N ARG A 158 59.43 -34.79 13.91
CA ARG A 158 58.01 -35.12 14.16
C ARG A 158 57.04 -34.17 13.45
N VAL A 159 57.37 -32.89 13.35
CA VAL A 159 56.57 -31.90 12.60
C VAL A 159 56.64 -32.19 11.10
N ASP A 160 57.80 -32.63 10.59
CA ASP A 160 57.99 -32.99 9.18
C ASP A 160 57.47 -34.42 8.84
N ALA A 161 57.44 -35.35 9.80
CA ALA A 161 57.02 -36.75 9.56
C ALA A 161 55.53 -36.90 9.19
N THR A 162 54.68 -35.95 9.56
CA THR A 162 53.28 -35.87 9.09
C THR A 162 53.08 -34.77 8.04
N GLY A 163 54.16 -34.13 7.57
CA GLY A 163 54.08 -32.98 6.66
C GLY A 163 53.37 -31.76 7.28
N GLY A 164 53.39 -31.63 8.61
CA GLY A 164 52.64 -30.60 9.33
C GLY A 164 51.13 -30.84 9.38
N ASP A 165 50.65 -32.08 9.26
CA ASP A 165 49.23 -32.41 9.35
C ASP A 165 48.68 -32.10 10.76
N ILE A 166 47.70 -31.18 10.79
CA ILE A 166 46.98 -30.73 11.98
C ILE A 166 45.51 -31.17 11.99
N SER A 167 45.12 -32.11 11.12
CA SER A 167 43.73 -32.55 10.94
C SER A 167 43.03 -33.04 12.22
N GLU A 168 43.78 -33.63 13.16
CA GLU A 168 43.27 -34.14 14.44
C GLU A 168 43.39 -33.13 15.60
N THR A 169 43.82 -31.88 15.34
CA THR A 169 43.93 -30.85 16.38
C THR A 169 42.56 -30.24 16.67
N VAL A 170 42.12 -30.32 17.93
CA VAL A 170 40.83 -29.78 18.37
C VAL A 170 40.96 -28.32 18.82
N ILE A 171 40.04 -27.48 18.37
CA ILE A 171 39.93 -26.08 18.80
C ILE A 171 39.16 -26.02 20.12
N GLU A 172 39.80 -25.60 21.20
CA GLU A 172 39.17 -25.51 22.53
C GLU A 172 38.24 -24.29 22.67
N THR A 173 38.66 -23.12 22.16
CA THR A 173 37.88 -21.87 22.20
C THR A 173 38.12 -21.04 20.95
N LEU A 174 37.18 -20.13 20.63
CA LEU A 174 37.31 -19.08 19.60
C LEU A 174 37.30 -17.69 20.25
N GLU A 175 37.88 -16.70 19.58
CA GLU A 175 37.72 -15.30 20.02
C GLU A 175 36.37 -14.75 19.53
N PRO A 176 35.64 -13.97 20.36
CA PRO A 176 34.50 -13.19 19.89
C PRO A 176 35.02 -12.05 18.99
N ILE A 177 34.63 -12.04 17.72
CA ILE A 177 35.13 -11.09 16.72
C ILE A 177 33.97 -10.32 16.09
N ASP A 178 34.11 -8.99 15.95
CA ASP A 178 33.12 -8.11 15.29
C ASP A 178 33.43 -7.86 13.79
N THR A 179 34.46 -8.50 13.24
CA THR A 179 34.87 -8.30 11.84
C THR A 179 33.90 -9.01 10.89
N LYS A 180 33.27 -8.23 10.02
CA LYS A 180 32.21 -8.69 9.10
C LYS A 180 32.66 -9.72 8.04
N TYR A 181 33.90 -9.64 7.56
CA TYR A 181 34.40 -10.55 6.53
C TYR A 181 35.62 -11.33 7.05
N PRO A 182 35.68 -12.65 6.84
CA PRO A 182 36.78 -13.48 7.32
C PRO A 182 37.97 -13.36 6.36
N VAL A 183 38.63 -12.19 6.38
CA VAL A 183 39.89 -11.98 5.67
C VAL A 183 41.03 -12.37 6.60
N PRO A 184 41.83 -13.41 6.27
CA PRO A 184 43.00 -13.77 7.04
C PRO A 184 44.09 -12.70 6.92
N SER A 185 44.73 -12.38 8.04
CA SER A 185 45.90 -11.50 8.09
C SER A 185 47.18 -12.29 8.39
N ALA A 186 48.31 -11.88 7.83
CA ALA A 186 49.60 -12.50 8.13
C ALA A 186 49.90 -12.40 9.65
N GLY A 187 50.24 -13.53 10.28
CA GLY A 187 50.47 -13.64 11.73
C GLY A 187 49.21 -13.79 12.59
N GLU A 188 48.01 -13.88 11.98
CA GLU A 188 46.76 -14.14 12.69
C GLU A 188 46.70 -15.58 13.22
N SER A 189 46.21 -15.75 14.45
CA SER A 189 46.01 -17.09 15.01
C SER A 189 44.76 -17.75 14.43
N THR A 190 44.75 -19.09 14.35
CA THR A 190 43.59 -19.88 13.93
C THR A 190 42.33 -19.56 14.76
N LYS A 191 42.52 -19.23 16.04
CA LYS A 191 41.46 -18.83 16.98
C LYS A 191 40.72 -17.56 16.54
N VAL A 192 41.46 -16.56 16.06
CA VAL A 192 40.89 -15.28 15.60
C VAL A 192 40.27 -15.46 14.21
N PHE A 193 40.94 -16.17 13.30
CA PHE A 193 40.43 -16.41 11.95
C PHE A 193 39.11 -17.18 11.97
N LEU A 194 39.01 -18.28 12.71
CA LEU A 194 37.77 -19.05 12.83
C LEU A 194 36.68 -18.32 13.63
N GLY A 195 37.07 -17.42 14.54
CA GLY A 195 36.14 -16.46 15.16
C GLY A 195 35.49 -15.56 14.11
N LYS A 196 36.27 -15.01 13.15
CA LYS A 196 35.73 -14.24 12.01
C LYS A 196 34.82 -15.08 11.12
N VAL A 197 35.18 -16.34 10.84
CA VAL A 197 34.35 -17.25 10.03
C VAL A 197 33.01 -17.53 10.71
N THR A 198 33.03 -17.78 12.02
CA THR A 198 31.81 -17.99 12.82
C THR A 198 30.92 -16.75 12.76
N LYS A 199 31.49 -15.56 13.01
CA LYS A 199 30.76 -14.30 12.91
C LYS A 199 30.14 -14.07 11.54
N TYR A 200 30.88 -14.37 10.47
CA TYR A 200 30.38 -14.26 9.10
C TYR A 200 29.19 -15.19 8.84
N ILE A 201 29.25 -16.44 9.31
CA ILE A 201 28.12 -17.38 9.19
C ILE A 201 26.92 -16.85 9.97
N GLU A 202 27.10 -16.38 11.20
CA GLU A 202 26.03 -15.80 12.01
C GLU A 202 25.38 -14.59 11.34
N ASP A 203 26.19 -13.68 10.78
CA ASP A 203 25.70 -12.46 10.11
C ASP A 203 24.98 -12.74 8.78
N THR A 204 25.25 -13.89 8.16
CA THR A 204 24.64 -14.29 6.87
C THR A 204 23.53 -15.32 7.01
N LYS A 205 23.40 -15.96 8.17
CA LYS A 205 22.34 -16.94 8.45
C LYS A 205 20.98 -16.22 8.47
N PRO A 206 20.00 -16.67 7.66
CA PRO A 206 18.62 -16.21 7.80
C PRO A 206 18.07 -16.58 9.18
N LEU A 207 17.05 -15.84 9.63
CA LEU A 207 16.33 -16.18 10.85
C LEU A 207 15.69 -17.58 10.72
N ASP A 208 15.76 -18.40 11.77
CA ASP A 208 15.30 -19.79 11.75
C ASP A 208 14.07 -20.07 12.63
N ALA A 209 13.66 -19.12 13.47
CA ALA A 209 12.43 -19.17 14.26
C ALA A 209 11.91 -17.76 14.58
N ASP A 210 10.64 -17.66 15.02
CA ASP A 210 10.08 -16.42 15.56
C ASP A 210 10.86 -15.99 16.82
N ILE A 211 11.14 -14.69 16.95
CA ILE A 211 11.86 -14.13 18.10
C ILE A 211 11.15 -12.88 18.66
N ILE A 212 11.30 -12.69 19.97
CA ILE A 212 10.88 -11.47 20.67
C ILE A 212 12.13 -10.84 21.28
N ILE A 213 12.34 -9.55 21.00
CA ILE A 213 13.44 -8.75 21.56
C ILE A 213 12.82 -7.64 22.38
N TYR A 214 13.18 -7.58 23.67
CA TYR A 214 12.72 -6.56 24.60
C TYR A 214 13.68 -5.36 24.63
N VAL A 215 13.11 -4.16 24.55
CA VAL A 215 13.84 -2.89 24.62
C VAL A 215 13.24 -2.05 25.73
N SER A 216 14.11 -1.42 26.53
CA SER A 216 13.74 -0.52 27.63
C SER A 216 14.73 0.62 27.71
N SER A 217 14.28 1.85 27.93
CA SER A 217 15.17 3.02 28.11
C SER A 217 16.14 2.87 29.29
N ALA A 218 15.83 2.00 30.25
CA ALA A 218 16.67 1.61 31.38
C ALA A 218 17.55 0.37 31.12
N GLY A 219 17.45 -0.23 29.92
CA GLY A 219 18.23 -1.40 29.49
C GLY A 219 19.69 -1.08 29.17
N SER A 220 20.38 -2.03 28.53
CA SER A 220 21.80 -1.92 28.19
C SER A 220 22.10 -2.50 26.81
N ASP A 221 22.79 -1.76 25.95
CA ASP A 221 23.25 -2.26 24.65
C ASP A 221 24.60 -3.01 24.75
N THR A 222 25.31 -2.86 25.86
CA THR A 222 26.58 -3.57 26.09
C THR A 222 26.39 -4.90 26.81
N SER A 223 25.46 -4.95 27.76
CA SER A 223 25.25 -6.11 28.63
C SER A 223 23.84 -6.71 28.55
N GLY A 224 22.90 -6.03 27.89
CA GLY A 224 21.56 -6.60 27.65
C GLY A 224 21.64 -7.75 26.65
N THR A 225 20.72 -8.70 26.78
CA THR A 225 20.62 -9.87 25.90
C THR A 225 19.40 -9.79 24.97
N GLY A 226 18.53 -8.80 25.16
CA GLY A 226 17.25 -8.71 24.46
C GLY A 226 16.14 -9.54 25.11
N GLU A 227 16.42 -10.25 26.19
CA GLU A 227 15.44 -10.93 27.03
C GLU A 227 14.66 -9.93 27.90
N HIS A 228 13.45 -10.29 28.35
CA HIS A 228 12.63 -9.40 29.18
C HIS A 228 13.34 -8.97 30.49
N SER A 229 14.15 -9.85 31.08
CA SER A 229 14.93 -9.57 32.30
C SER A 229 16.20 -8.76 32.04
N ALA A 230 16.67 -8.68 30.79
CA ALA A 230 17.89 -7.98 30.39
C ALA A 230 17.69 -7.31 29.02
N PRO A 231 16.78 -6.32 28.92
CA PRO A 231 16.42 -5.71 27.66
C PRO A 231 17.57 -4.87 27.08
N PHE A 232 17.58 -4.71 25.76
CA PHE A 232 18.44 -3.72 25.10
C PHE A 232 17.99 -2.30 25.47
N LYS A 233 18.91 -1.34 25.38
CA LYS A 233 18.62 0.07 25.67
C LYS A 233 17.96 0.77 24.50
N THR A 234 18.45 0.53 23.28
CA THR A 234 18.01 1.24 22.08
C THR A 234 17.34 0.31 21.07
N ILE A 235 16.38 0.88 20.34
CA ILE A 235 15.66 0.21 19.26
C ILE A 235 16.62 -0.04 18.09
N THR A 236 17.47 0.93 17.79
CA THR A 236 18.49 0.81 16.74
C THR A 236 19.44 -0.36 17.00
N TYR A 237 19.89 -0.54 18.24
CA TYR A 237 20.74 -1.68 18.59
C TYR A 237 19.99 -3.00 18.47
N ALA A 238 18.75 -3.08 18.97
CA ALA A 238 17.90 -4.26 18.82
C ALA A 238 17.75 -4.67 17.34
N LEU A 239 17.44 -3.73 16.45
CA LEU A 239 17.33 -3.97 15.00
C LEU A 239 18.66 -4.41 14.35
N SER A 240 19.81 -4.01 14.91
CA SER A 240 21.12 -4.44 14.43
C SER A 240 21.42 -5.92 14.70
N LYS A 241 20.74 -6.52 15.69
CA LYS A 241 20.87 -7.94 16.04
C LYS A 241 19.96 -8.86 15.24
N VAL A 242 19.05 -8.29 14.45
CA VAL A 242 18.09 -9.06 13.65
C VAL A 242 18.69 -9.33 12.26
N PRO A 243 18.73 -10.60 11.79
CA PRO A 243 19.11 -10.93 10.42
C PRO A 243 18.23 -10.20 9.41
N LYS A 244 18.81 -9.77 8.27
CA LYS A 244 18.04 -9.06 7.23
C LYS A 244 17.08 -9.96 6.44
N VAL A 245 17.35 -11.26 6.40
CA VAL A 245 16.45 -12.26 5.80
C VAL A 245 15.71 -12.96 6.94
N LEU A 246 14.41 -12.70 7.07
CA LEU A 246 13.58 -13.23 8.16
C LEU A 246 13.05 -14.66 7.88
N ASN A 247 13.24 -15.16 6.66
CA ASN A 247 12.89 -16.51 6.22
C ASN A 247 11.44 -16.97 6.54
N GLY A 248 10.48 -16.06 6.51
CA GLY A 248 9.07 -16.32 6.82
C GLY A 248 8.70 -16.19 8.29
N ASN A 249 9.68 -15.99 9.18
CA ASN A 249 9.47 -15.85 10.61
C ASN A 249 9.10 -14.42 11.02
N LEU A 250 8.55 -14.30 12.23
CA LEU A 250 8.16 -13.07 12.89
C LEU A 250 9.22 -12.63 13.89
N VAL A 251 9.65 -11.38 13.77
CA VAL A 251 10.45 -10.65 14.77
C VAL A 251 9.55 -9.66 15.47
N THR A 252 9.51 -9.68 16.79
CA THR A 252 8.80 -8.67 17.60
C THR A 252 9.79 -7.89 18.43
N ILE A 253 9.94 -6.60 18.13
CA ILE A 253 10.63 -5.63 19.00
C ILE A 253 9.59 -5.06 19.96
N ASN A 254 9.63 -5.51 21.22
CA ASN A 254 8.68 -5.14 22.25
C ASN A 254 9.26 -4.06 23.17
N LEU A 255 8.66 -2.87 23.10
CA LEU A 255 9.15 -1.65 23.74
C LEU A 255 8.46 -1.44 25.09
N ALA A 256 9.24 -1.32 26.16
CA ALA A 256 8.75 -0.87 27.45
C ALA A 256 8.35 0.62 27.39
N ASP A 257 7.46 1.02 28.29
CA ASP A 257 7.07 2.43 28.49
C ASP A 257 8.32 3.28 28.77
N GLY A 258 8.40 4.45 28.13
CA GLY A 258 9.56 5.32 28.24
C GLY A 258 9.79 6.18 26.99
N VAL A 259 10.77 7.07 27.09
CA VAL A 259 11.21 7.94 25.99
C VAL A 259 12.47 7.37 25.36
N TYR A 260 12.40 7.12 24.05
CA TYR A 260 13.49 6.68 23.20
C TYR A 260 13.91 7.85 22.32
N ASP A 261 14.95 8.56 22.77
CA ASP A 261 15.46 9.76 22.11
C ASP A 261 16.36 9.41 20.91
N GLU A 262 15.80 8.65 19.96
CA GLU A 262 16.51 8.16 18.77
C GLU A 262 15.65 8.22 17.51
N GLN A 263 16.30 8.48 16.38
CA GLN A 263 15.72 8.30 15.05
C GLN A 263 15.96 6.85 14.62
N VAL A 264 14.90 6.06 14.52
CA VAL A 264 14.99 4.62 14.25
C VAL A 264 15.01 4.36 12.76
N PHE A 265 16.04 3.66 12.28
CA PHE A 265 16.17 3.24 10.88
C PHE A 265 15.84 1.75 10.71
N VAL A 266 14.71 1.46 10.09
CA VAL A 266 14.28 0.10 9.72
C VAL A 266 14.67 -0.15 8.26
N TYR A 267 15.75 -0.90 8.04
CA TYR A 267 16.38 -0.99 6.72
C TYR A 267 16.58 -2.44 6.26
N GLY A 268 16.14 -2.76 5.04
CA GLY A 268 16.57 -3.92 4.27
C GLY A 268 16.01 -5.29 4.71
N PHE A 269 14.94 -5.32 5.51
CA PHE A 269 14.35 -6.58 5.96
C PHE A 269 13.53 -7.24 4.84
N THR A 270 13.71 -8.55 4.64
CA THR A 270 13.08 -9.33 3.56
C THR A 270 12.48 -10.64 4.09
N SER A 271 11.46 -11.14 3.39
CA SER A 271 10.87 -12.47 3.59
C SER A 271 10.49 -12.79 5.04
N GLY A 272 9.37 -12.27 5.55
CA GLY A 272 8.87 -12.52 6.91
C GLY A 272 8.13 -11.31 7.47
N ALA A 273 8.08 -11.16 8.78
CA ALA A 273 7.44 -10.03 9.45
C ALA A 273 8.30 -9.42 10.55
N LEU A 274 8.31 -8.09 10.65
CA LEU A 274 8.95 -7.31 11.71
C LEU A 274 7.90 -6.42 12.38
N LYS A 275 7.62 -6.66 13.66
CA LYS A 275 6.75 -5.85 14.50
C LYS A 275 7.60 -4.95 15.41
N ILE A 276 7.26 -3.67 15.46
CA ILE A 276 7.77 -2.72 16.44
C ILE A 276 6.55 -2.24 17.22
N GLN A 277 6.47 -2.60 18.50
CA GLN A 277 5.27 -2.37 19.29
C GLN A 277 5.58 -1.98 20.73
N SER A 278 4.69 -1.22 21.37
CA SER A 278 4.74 -1.04 22.83
C SER A 278 4.13 -2.21 23.59
N THR A 279 4.17 -2.13 24.92
CA THR A 279 3.43 -2.99 25.85
C THR A 279 1.90 -2.91 25.70
N THR A 280 1.38 -1.85 25.08
CA THR A 280 -0.06 -1.62 24.83
C THR A 280 -0.33 -1.36 23.34
N PRO A 281 -0.11 -2.38 22.48
CA PRO A 281 -0.01 -2.23 21.03
C PRO A 281 -1.29 -1.80 20.31
N ASP A 282 -2.44 -1.85 21.00
CA ASP A 282 -3.78 -1.50 20.51
C ASP A 282 -4.31 -0.20 21.14
N SER A 283 -3.43 0.64 21.68
CA SER A 283 -3.77 1.92 22.32
C SER A 283 -3.01 3.07 21.67
N ILE A 284 -3.73 4.14 21.31
CA ILE A 284 -3.15 5.42 20.86
C ILE A 284 -2.50 6.21 22.01
N ASN A 285 -2.73 5.81 23.27
CA ASN A 285 -2.20 6.45 24.48
C ASN A 285 -1.08 5.61 25.12
N ALA A 286 -0.26 4.96 24.31
CA ALA A 286 0.92 4.26 24.81
C ALA A 286 1.90 5.27 25.44
N ASN A 287 2.60 4.88 26.51
CA ASN A 287 3.65 5.71 27.12
C ASN A 287 5.04 5.48 26.46
N CYS A 288 5.07 4.78 25.32
CA CYS A 288 6.27 4.55 24.54
C CYS A 288 6.43 5.67 23.51
N VAL A 289 7.39 6.57 23.75
CA VAL A 289 7.65 7.76 22.92
C VAL A 289 8.92 7.55 22.11
N ILE A 290 8.87 7.73 20.79
CA ILE A 290 9.99 7.58 19.86
C ILE A 290 10.13 8.90 19.07
N GLN A 291 11.35 9.37 18.78
CA GLN A 291 11.50 10.61 17.99
C GLN A 291 10.93 10.47 16.58
N SER A 292 11.41 9.48 15.83
CA SER A 292 10.92 9.22 14.46
C SER A 292 11.31 7.81 14.02
N ILE A 293 10.60 7.29 13.02
CA ILE A 293 10.91 6.01 12.39
C ILE A 293 11.03 6.22 10.87
N LEU A 294 12.12 5.74 10.29
CA LEU A 294 12.31 5.68 8.85
C LEU A 294 12.41 4.23 8.40
N VAL A 295 11.45 3.77 7.60
CA VAL A 295 11.42 2.44 6.98
C VAL A 295 11.88 2.56 5.53
N GLN A 296 12.97 1.87 5.16
CA GLN A 296 13.48 1.89 3.79
C GLN A 296 13.83 0.50 3.28
N TYR A 297 13.54 0.24 2.00
CA TYR A 297 13.92 -0.98 1.28
C TYR A 297 13.51 -2.26 2.02
N CYS A 298 12.36 -2.23 2.69
CA CYS A 298 11.84 -3.36 3.42
C CYS A 298 10.78 -4.08 2.57
N TYR A 299 11.07 -5.35 2.28
CA TYR A 299 10.20 -6.25 1.52
C TYR A 299 9.56 -7.33 2.40
N ALA A 300 9.92 -7.38 3.69
CA ALA A 300 9.15 -8.04 4.74
C ALA A 300 7.91 -7.20 5.12
N PHE A 301 6.93 -7.83 5.78
CA PHE A 301 5.84 -7.09 6.42
C PHE A 301 6.39 -6.33 7.63
N VAL A 302 6.26 -5.01 7.65
CA VAL A 302 6.67 -4.18 8.80
C VAL A 302 5.43 -3.62 9.48
N ASP A 303 5.24 -3.85 10.77
CA ASP A 303 4.09 -3.37 11.54
C ASP A 303 4.58 -2.50 12.71
N ILE A 304 4.27 -1.21 12.65
CA ILE A 304 4.57 -0.22 13.69
C ILE A 304 3.28 0.06 14.44
N ARG A 305 3.25 -0.21 15.75
CA ARG A 305 1.99 -0.07 16.49
C ARG A 305 2.08 0.37 17.94
N GLY A 306 1.06 1.12 18.37
CA GLY A 306 0.88 1.53 19.77
C GLY A 306 2.05 2.36 20.28
N VAL A 307 2.48 3.36 19.53
CA VAL A 307 3.64 4.21 19.89
C VAL A 307 3.29 5.69 19.68
N VAL A 308 3.94 6.56 20.45
CA VAL A 308 3.81 8.01 20.34
C VAL A 308 5.04 8.57 19.66
N MET A 309 4.85 9.46 18.69
CA MET A 309 5.94 10.14 17.99
C MET A 309 6.15 11.54 18.59
N SER A 310 7.39 11.87 18.96
CA SER A 310 7.72 13.22 19.47
C SER A 310 8.22 14.18 18.38
N GLU A 311 8.72 13.67 17.25
CA GLU A 311 9.21 14.39 16.07
C GLU A 311 10.35 15.38 16.34
N PRO A 312 11.58 15.13 15.83
CA PRO A 312 12.65 16.11 15.89
C PRO A 312 12.46 17.20 14.82
N GLU A 313 13.09 18.36 15.00
CA GLU A 313 13.00 19.46 14.02
C GLU A 313 13.49 19.08 12.60
N THR A 314 14.25 17.99 12.48
CA THR A 314 14.93 17.55 11.26
C THR A 314 14.23 16.43 10.50
N ALA A 315 13.18 15.79 11.05
CA ALA A 315 12.53 14.63 10.44
C ALA A 315 11.00 14.69 10.51
N ASN A 316 10.34 13.83 9.73
CA ASN A 316 8.91 13.53 9.87
C ASN A 316 8.73 12.44 10.94
N ALA A 317 7.52 12.28 11.51
CA ALA A 317 7.28 11.20 12.49
C ALA A 317 7.60 9.82 11.92
N ILE A 318 6.98 9.49 10.78
CA ILE A 318 7.16 8.20 10.13
C ILE A 318 7.40 8.42 8.63
N GLY A 319 8.60 8.09 8.18
CA GLY A 319 8.94 8.01 6.75
C GLY A 319 8.94 6.57 6.28
N ILE A 320 8.37 6.31 5.11
CA ILE A 320 8.33 4.97 4.48
C ILE A 320 8.72 5.12 3.02
N GLU A 321 9.84 4.49 2.63
CA GLU A 321 10.40 4.61 1.29
C GLU A 321 10.70 3.23 0.68
N ALA A 322 10.36 3.05 -0.59
CA ALA A 322 10.69 1.86 -1.38
C ALA A 322 10.40 0.52 -0.64
N SER A 323 9.25 0.43 0.03
CA SER A 323 8.88 -0.71 0.89
C SER A 323 7.50 -1.27 0.54
N SER A 324 7.35 -2.59 0.48
CA SER A 324 6.20 -3.23 -0.19
C SER A 324 5.05 -3.68 0.72
N ASN A 325 5.17 -3.59 2.05
CA ASN A 325 4.08 -3.95 2.96
C ASN A 325 4.30 -3.39 4.37
N VAL A 326 3.93 -2.13 4.61
CA VAL A 326 4.10 -1.47 5.92
C VAL A 326 2.74 -1.15 6.54
N SER A 327 2.54 -1.53 7.79
CA SER A 327 1.39 -1.18 8.62
C SER A 327 1.81 -0.18 9.69
N VAL A 328 1.03 0.89 9.85
CA VAL A 328 1.16 1.88 10.91
C VAL A 328 -0.19 1.94 11.61
N SER A 329 -0.28 1.43 12.83
CA SER A 329 -1.55 1.28 13.54
C SER A 329 -1.50 1.80 14.98
N PHE A 330 -2.54 2.45 15.48
CA PHE A 330 -2.57 2.97 16.87
C PHE A 330 -1.39 3.89 17.20
N VAL A 331 -0.88 4.64 16.21
CA VAL A 331 0.18 5.62 16.41
C VAL A 331 -0.43 6.97 16.73
N ARG A 332 0.16 7.69 17.69
CA ARG A 332 -0.21 9.08 17.99
C ARG A 332 0.97 10.00 17.69
N SER A 333 0.73 11.04 16.89
CA SER A 333 1.66 12.14 16.71
C SER A 333 0.92 13.47 16.79
N VAL A 334 1.48 14.38 17.59
CA VAL A 334 0.97 15.74 17.75
C VAL A 334 2.15 16.67 17.59
N SER A 335 2.33 17.22 16.38
CA SER A 335 3.48 18.09 16.13
C SER A 335 3.36 19.43 16.86
N VAL A 336 4.50 19.98 17.23
CA VAL A 336 4.65 21.40 17.56
C VAL A 336 5.07 22.23 16.33
N ASN A 337 5.40 21.59 15.21
CA ASN A 337 5.85 22.23 13.99
C ASN A 337 4.94 21.89 12.80
N SER A 338 4.08 22.83 12.43
CA SER A 338 3.11 22.68 11.33
C SER A 338 3.73 22.58 9.93
N SER A 339 5.06 22.67 9.79
CA SER A 339 5.77 22.47 8.52
C SER A 339 6.15 21.01 8.25
N ARG A 340 6.07 20.12 9.26
CA ARG A 340 6.45 18.71 9.14
C ARG A 340 5.26 17.83 8.82
N SER A 341 5.50 16.77 8.05
CA SER A 341 4.46 15.78 7.72
C SER A 341 4.50 14.68 8.76
N CYS A 342 3.35 14.06 9.07
CA CYS A 342 3.34 12.97 10.02
C CYS A 342 3.82 11.66 9.38
N ILE A 343 3.00 11.12 8.48
CA ILE A 343 3.29 9.87 7.76
C ILE A 343 3.56 10.21 6.29
N VAL A 344 4.76 9.88 5.82
CA VAL A 344 5.21 10.14 4.45
C VAL A 344 5.55 8.83 3.76
N CYS A 345 4.81 8.51 2.71
CA CYS A 345 4.98 7.29 1.92
C CYS A 345 5.54 7.64 0.53
N SER A 346 6.65 7.03 0.15
CA SER A 346 7.29 7.19 -1.16
C SER A 346 7.57 5.82 -1.79
N LYS A 347 7.08 5.56 -3.01
CA LYS A 347 7.29 4.30 -3.74
C LYS A 347 6.97 3.05 -2.90
N SER A 348 5.93 3.12 -2.08
CA SER A 348 5.65 2.12 -1.05
C SER A 348 4.20 1.67 -1.03
N ALA A 349 3.92 0.50 -0.43
CA ALA A 349 2.58 0.04 -0.12
C ALA A 349 2.35 0.05 1.39
N VAL A 350 1.41 0.88 1.83
CA VAL A 350 1.25 1.25 3.24
C VAL A 350 -0.21 1.19 3.69
N ALA A 351 -0.43 0.67 4.89
CA ALA A 351 -1.68 0.69 5.61
C ALA A 351 -1.54 1.57 6.85
N VAL A 352 -2.45 2.53 7.05
CA VAL A 352 -2.47 3.45 8.20
C VAL A 352 -3.82 3.36 8.91
N PHE A 353 -3.87 2.86 10.14
CA PHE A 353 -5.12 2.50 10.81
C PHE A 353 -5.22 2.99 12.26
N THR A 354 -6.35 3.60 12.63
CA THR A 354 -6.65 3.96 14.03
C THR A 354 -5.56 4.84 14.66
N CYS A 355 -4.95 5.74 13.89
CA CYS A 355 -3.94 6.67 14.37
C CYS A 355 -4.54 8.04 14.73
N GLU A 356 -3.88 8.81 15.60
CA GLU A 356 -4.19 10.22 15.89
C GLU A 356 -3.06 11.11 15.35
N LEU A 357 -3.34 11.90 14.32
CA LEU A 357 -2.34 12.67 13.56
C LEU A 357 -2.72 14.16 13.57
N SER A 358 -2.07 14.97 14.41
CA SER A 358 -2.48 16.37 14.65
C SER A 358 -1.35 17.40 14.48
N ASN A 359 -1.71 18.60 14.01
CA ASN A 359 -0.82 19.76 13.86
C ASN A 359 0.33 19.59 12.85
N HIS A 360 0.17 18.75 11.82
CA HIS A 360 1.17 18.55 10.75
C HIS A 360 0.87 19.36 9.48
N LYS A 361 1.86 19.51 8.60
CA LYS A 361 1.67 19.99 7.22
C LYS A 361 0.74 19.04 6.45
N TYR A 362 1.11 17.76 6.42
CA TYR A 362 0.29 16.68 5.89
C TYR A 362 0.10 15.64 7.00
N ALA A 363 -1.13 15.26 7.30
CA ALA A 363 -1.35 14.14 8.24
C ALA A 363 -0.89 12.82 7.58
N ILE A 364 -1.29 12.57 6.34
CA ILE A 364 -0.76 11.46 5.54
C ILE A 364 -0.44 11.96 4.13
N TYR A 365 0.77 11.70 3.68
CA TYR A 365 1.28 12.09 2.36
C TYR A 365 1.74 10.86 1.57
N ALA A 366 1.30 10.72 0.32
CA ALA A 366 1.66 9.64 -0.57
C ALA A 366 2.27 10.15 -1.88
N ASN A 367 3.44 9.63 -2.25
CA ASN A 367 4.11 9.86 -3.52
C ASN A 367 4.46 8.52 -4.17
N ASP A 368 4.06 8.27 -5.42
CA ASP A 368 4.28 7.00 -6.12
C ASP A 368 3.88 5.75 -5.29
N SER A 369 2.91 5.91 -4.37
CA SER A 369 2.62 4.93 -3.32
C SER A 369 1.19 4.43 -3.38
N LYS A 370 0.97 3.22 -2.86
CA LYS A 370 -0.36 2.65 -2.59
C LYS A 370 -0.65 2.76 -1.10
N VAL A 371 -1.54 3.67 -0.71
CA VAL A 371 -1.84 3.91 0.71
C VAL A 371 -3.28 3.54 1.00
N ARG A 372 -3.53 2.79 2.08
CA ARG A 372 -4.87 2.57 2.64
C ARG A 372 -4.95 3.21 4.02
N SER A 373 -5.80 4.21 4.17
CA SER A 373 -6.04 4.92 5.43
C SER A 373 -7.41 4.54 5.99
N ARG A 374 -7.50 4.15 7.27
CA ARG A 374 -8.79 3.81 7.90
C ARG A 374 -8.90 4.28 9.34
N ASN A 375 -10.01 4.93 9.68
CA ASN A 375 -10.36 5.34 11.05
C ASN A 375 -9.25 6.16 11.76
N ASN A 376 -8.57 7.02 11.01
CA ASN A 376 -7.54 7.90 11.56
C ASN A 376 -8.19 9.22 12.01
N THR A 377 -7.77 9.75 13.14
CA THR A 377 -8.27 11.00 13.73
C THR A 377 -7.16 12.05 13.80
N GLY A 378 -7.44 13.21 14.41
CA GLY A 378 -6.49 14.29 14.60
C GLY A 378 -6.91 15.58 13.90
N THR A 379 -6.43 16.72 14.39
CA THR A 379 -6.88 18.06 13.97
C THR A 379 -5.70 19.03 13.84
N GLY A 380 -5.96 20.25 13.35
CA GLY A 380 -4.92 21.28 13.23
C GLY A 380 -3.92 21.06 12.09
N ASN A 381 -4.15 20.07 11.22
CA ASN A 381 -3.29 19.82 10.07
C ASN A 381 -3.50 20.87 8.97
N SER A 382 -2.48 21.18 8.18
CA SER A 382 -2.66 22.04 6.99
C SER A 382 -3.41 21.30 5.89
N VAL A 383 -3.04 20.04 5.66
CA VAL A 383 -3.69 19.12 4.73
C VAL A 383 -3.91 17.79 5.45
N ALA A 384 -5.12 17.23 5.35
CA ALA A 384 -5.38 15.91 5.93
C ALA A 384 -4.71 14.80 5.10
N LEU A 385 -5.13 14.62 3.85
CA LEU A 385 -4.58 13.59 2.96
C LEU A 385 -4.00 14.23 1.70
N ALA A 386 -2.77 13.87 1.33
CA ALA A 386 -2.14 14.32 0.09
C ALA A 386 -1.63 13.14 -0.76
N SER A 387 -1.76 13.27 -2.07
CA SER A 387 -1.36 12.26 -3.05
C SER A 387 -0.67 12.93 -4.27
N THR A 388 0.43 12.32 -4.76
CA THR A 388 1.19 12.78 -5.94
C THR A 388 1.88 11.65 -6.68
N GLY A 389 2.45 11.93 -7.87
CA GLY A 389 3.27 10.98 -8.63
C GLY A 389 2.53 9.68 -8.90
N GLY A 390 1.32 9.73 -9.46
CA GLY A 390 0.53 8.51 -9.71
C GLY A 390 0.16 7.66 -8.48
N ALA A 391 0.32 8.18 -7.25
CA ALA A 391 -0.07 7.48 -6.04
C ALA A 391 -1.58 7.15 -6.03
N VAL A 392 -1.92 6.01 -5.42
CA VAL A 392 -3.29 5.56 -5.20
C VAL A 392 -3.55 5.51 -3.70
N PHE A 393 -4.43 6.38 -3.24
CA PHE A 393 -4.79 6.50 -1.84
C PHE A 393 -6.23 6.04 -1.63
N THR A 394 -6.47 5.05 -0.79
CA THR A 394 -7.81 4.56 -0.42
C THR A 394 -8.14 5.00 1.00
N GLN A 395 -9.24 5.72 1.21
CA GLN A 395 -9.65 6.24 2.52
C GLN A 395 -10.96 5.63 3.03
N GLU A 396 -10.95 4.96 4.18
CA GLU A 396 -12.10 4.28 4.77
C GLU A 396 -12.45 4.85 6.15
N GLY A 397 -13.73 5.02 6.46
CA GLY A 397 -14.15 5.51 7.77
C GLY A 397 -13.64 6.92 8.08
N ILE A 398 -13.35 7.20 9.36
CA ILE A 398 -12.90 8.54 9.80
C ILE A 398 -11.48 8.81 9.29
N GLN A 399 -11.21 10.05 8.89
CA GLN A 399 -9.90 10.54 8.45
C GLN A 399 -9.45 11.74 9.29
N PRO A 400 -8.14 12.05 9.36
CA PRO A 400 -7.66 13.24 10.04
C PRO A 400 -8.27 14.50 9.43
N ILE A 401 -8.36 15.57 10.22
CA ILE A 401 -8.91 16.85 9.78
C ILE A 401 -7.75 17.81 9.50
N GLY A 402 -7.80 18.45 8.35
CA GLY A 402 -6.90 19.54 7.98
C GLY A 402 -7.64 20.67 7.30
N ASN A 403 -6.99 21.84 7.18
CA ASN A 403 -7.55 23.02 6.50
C ASN A 403 -7.94 22.70 5.05
N VAL A 404 -7.15 21.84 4.41
CA VAL A 404 -7.45 21.20 3.13
C VAL A 404 -7.73 19.71 3.38
N PRO A 405 -8.94 19.19 3.11
CA PRO A 405 -9.25 17.77 3.32
C PRO A 405 -8.41 16.84 2.43
N HIS A 406 -8.32 17.16 1.13
CA HIS A 406 -7.58 16.37 0.14
C HIS A 406 -6.76 17.29 -0.76
N ASP A 407 -5.51 16.92 -1.01
CA ASP A 407 -4.62 17.62 -1.96
C ASP A 407 -4.06 16.59 -2.96
N VAL A 408 -4.47 16.70 -4.23
CA VAL A 408 -4.23 15.67 -5.26
C VAL A 408 -3.59 16.32 -6.50
N TYR A 409 -2.42 15.83 -6.90
CA TYR A 409 -1.68 16.35 -8.06
C TYR A 409 -0.92 15.25 -8.81
N GLU A 410 -0.37 15.59 -9.98
CA GLU A 410 0.49 14.72 -10.81
C GLU A 410 -0.11 13.33 -11.12
N GLY A 411 -1.40 13.30 -11.51
CA GLY A 411 -2.07 12.06 -11.95
C GLY A 411 -2.35 11.03 -10.85
N SER A 412 -2.13 11.40 -9.59
CA SER A 412 -2.52 10.59 -8.44
C SER A 412 -4.03 10.61 -8.19
N ILE A 413 -4.50 9.72 -7.32
CA ILE A 413 -5.92 9.64 -6.95
C ILE A 413 -6.08 9.38 -5.45
N ILE A 414 -7.08 10.03 -4.84
CA ILE A 414 -7.62 9.67 -3.53
C ILE A 414 -9.05 9.16 -3.74
N VAL A 415 -9.28 7.90 -3.42
CA VAL A 415 -10.57 7.22 -3.56
C VAL A 415 -11.11 6.81 -2.20
N SER A 416 -12.42 6.89 -2.02
CA SER A 416 -13.10 6.14 -0.95
C SER A 416 -13.31 4.70 -1.43
N PRO A 417 -13.23 3.66 -0.57
CA PRO A 417 -13.69 2.33 -0.93
C PRO A 417 -15.22 2.31 -1.17
N TYR A 418 -15.91 3.38 -0.74
CA TYR A 418 -17.32 3.65 -0.97
C TYR A 418 -17.55 4.72 -2.06
N GLY A 419 -16.49 5.19 -2.73
CA GLY A 419 -16.65 6.02 -3.93
C GLY A 419 -17.45 5.22 -4.97
N ALA A 420 -18.18 5.92 -5.83
CA ALA A 420 -18.97 5.31 -6.90
C ALA A 420 -18.21 4.11 -7.47
N ARG A 421 -18.83 2.92 -7.39
CA ARG A 421 -18.22 1.66 -7.84
C ARG A 421 -17.61 1.93 -9.22
N ILE A 422 -16.29 1.87 -9.36
CA ILE A 422 -15.65 2.09 -10.66
C ILE A 422 -16.15 0.97 -11.57
N GLY A 423 -16.82 1.35 -12.65
CA GLY A 423 -17.46 0.43 -13.57
C GLY A 423 -18.88 0.86 -13.93
N THR A 424 -19.59 -0.06 -14.57
CA THR A 424 -20.94 0.12 -15.09
C THR A 424 -21.88 -0.77 -14.30
N LEU A 425 -23.06 -0.27 -13.95
CA LEU A 425 -24.11 -1.12 -13.36
C LEU A 425 -24.48 -2.22 -14.37
N SER A 426 -24.55 -3.48 -13.93
CA SER A 426 -24.71 -4.63 -14.83
C SER A 426 -26.12 -5.21 -14.91
N SER A 427 -27.02 -4.74 -14.05
CA SER A 427 -28.43 -5.14 -13.99
C SER A 427 -29.22 -4.11 -13.20
N ASP A 428 -30.55 -4.12 -13.34
CA ASP A 428 -31.41 -3.35 -12.45
C ASP A 428 -31.18 -3.79 -11.00
N ILE A 429 -31.22 -2.83 -10.06
CA ILE A 429 -31.06 -3.09 -8.64
C ILE A 429 -32.14 -2.38 -7.84
N THR A 430 -32.55 -3.00 -6.73
CA THR A 430 -33.43 -2.40 -5.73
C THR A 430 -32.71 -2.37 -4.40
N LEU A 431 -32.62 -1.19 -3.80
CA LEU A 431 -31.97 -0.93 -2.53
C LEU A 431 -33.00 -0.38 -1.53
N TYR A 432 -32.81 -0.69 -0.26
CA TYR A 432 -33.68 -0.28 0.84
C TYR A 432 -32.93 0.59 1.83
N VAL A 433 -33.59 1.67 2.26
CA VAL A 433 -33.09 2.61 3.26
C VAL A 433 -34.11 2.71 4.39
N ALA A 434 -33.63 2.58 5.63
CA ALA A 434 -34.46 2.73 6.83
C ALA A 434 -33.67 3.39 7.96
N THR A 435 -34.35 4.18 8.80
CA THR A 435 -33.71 4.82 9.97
C THR A 435 -33.10 3.82 10.97
N THR A 436 -33.58 2.57 10.96
CA THR A 436 -33.08 1.43 11.74
C THR A 436 -31.94 0.66 11.07
N GLY A 437 -31.60 1.01 9.82
CA GLY A 437 -30.53 0.36 9.04
C GLY A 437 -29.13 0.74 9.49
N SER A 438 -28.13 0.30 8.72
CA SER A 438 -26.71 0.57 8.98
C SER A 438 -25.94 0.83 7.70
N ASP A 439 -25.16 1.92 7.64
CA ASP A 439 -24.28 2.20 6.49
C ASP A 439 -22.97 1.40 6.55
N THR A 440 -22.64 0.82 7.70
CA THR A 440 -21.41 0.02 7.88
C THR A 440 -21.66 -1.48 7.72
N THR A 441 -22.85 -1.96 8.09
CA THR A 441 -23.20 -3.39 8.09
C THR A 441 -24.43 -3.72 7.26
N GLY A 442 -25.21 -2.73 6.82
CA GLY A 442 -26.31 -2.93 5.89
C GLY A 442 -25.77 -3.33 4.52
N ASP A 443 -26.52 -4.16 3.81
CA ASP A 443 -26.22 -4.59 2.44
C ASP A 443 -27.20 -3.99 1.41
N GLY A 444 -28.21 -3.26 1.89
CA GLY A 444 -29.22 -2.61 1.04
C GLY A 444 -30.40 -3.52 0.69
N ALA A 445 -30.45 -4.76 1.18
CA ALA A 445 -31.64 -5.61 1.10
C ALA A 445 -32.74 -5.13 2.06
N SER A 446 -33.99 -5.56 1.85
CA SER A 446 -35.12 -5.18 2.70
C SER A 446 -34.94 -5.57 4.17
N GLU A 447 -34.34 -6.74 4.41
CA GLU A 447 -34.07 -7.27 5.75
C GLU A 447 -32.84 -6.63 6.42
N ASN A 448 -31.96 -6.02 5.64
CA ASN A 448 -30.72 -5.42 6.11
C ASN A 448 -30.42 -4.09 5.37
N PRO A 449 -31.30 -3.07 5.55
CA PRO A 449 -31.25 -1.84 4.78
C PRO A 449 -30.06 -0.95 5.16
N PHE A 450 -29.69 -0.05 4.26
CA PHE A 450 -28.80 1.06 4.59
C PHE A 450 -29.50 2.05 5.51
N LYS A 451 -28.72 2.85 6.25
CA LYS A 451 -29.24 3.84 7.20
C LYS A 451 -29.56 5.16 6.51
N THR A 452 -28.70 5.59 5.60
CA THR A 452 -28.80 6.89 4.95
C THR A 452 -28.98 6.79 3.44
N ILE A 453 -29.77 7.71 2.92
CA ILE A 453 -30.11 7.84 1.50
C ILE A 453 -28.88 8.34 0.74
N GLN A 454 -28.14 9.32 1.31
CA GLN A 454 -26.96 9.84 0.63
C GLN A 454 -25.86 8.78 0.52
N TYR A 455 -25.64 7.95 1.54
CA TYR A 455 -24.71 6.82 1.45
C TYR A 455 -25.12 5.86 0.32
N THR A 456 -26.40 5.51 0.26
CA THR A 456 -26.95 4.61 -0.76
C THR A 456 -26.73 5.16 -2.18
N ILE A 457 -26.85 6.47 -2.39
CA ILE A 457 -26.54 7.11 -3.68
C ILE A 457 -25.04 7.08 -3.97
N ASN A 458 -24.20 7.32 -2.96
CA ASN A 458 -22.75 7.43 -3.12
C ASN A 458 -22.07 6.12 -3.55
N ILE A 459 -22.60 4.97 -3.13
CA ILE A 459 -22.04 3.65 -3.46
C ILE A 459 -22.33 3.19 -4.89
N LEU A 460 -23.26 3.85 -5.59
CA LEU A 460 -23.65 3.48 -6.96
C LEU A 460 -22.56 3.86 -7.97
N PRO A 461 -22.31 3.05 -9.01
CA PRO A 461 -21.52 3.49 -10.16
C PRO A 461 -22.19 4.70 -10.83
N LYS A 462 -21.39 5.63 -11.37
CA LYS A 462 -21.95 6.79 -12.10
C LYS A 462 -22.53 6.40 -13.46
N ASP A 463 -21.95 5.38 -14.10
CA ASP A 463 -22.51 4.73 -15.28
C ASP A 463 -23.53 3.66 -14.86
N LEU A 464 -24.81 3.91 -15.16
CA LEU A 464 -25.88 2.99 -14.83
C LEU A 464 -26.10 1.93 -15.91
N GLY A 465 -25.33 1.89 -17.00
CA GLY A 465 -25.32 0.79 -17.98
C GLY A 465 -26.63 0.56 -18.75
N GLY A 466 -27.54 1.53 -18.74
CA GLY A 466 -28.91 1.42 -19.24
C GLY A 466 -29.92 0.86 -18.24
N HIS A 467 -29.48 0.56 -17.01
CA HIS A 467 -30.27 -0.08 -15.97
C HIS A 467 -30.94 0.93 -15.02
N THR A 468 -31.91 0.44 -14.26
CA THR A 468 -32.65 1.20 -13.25
C THR A 468 -32.16 0.86 -11.84
N VAL A 469 -31.79 1.88 -11.08
CA VAL A 469 -31.62 1.81 -9.63
C VAL A 469 -32.92 2.28 -8.96
N THR A 470 -33.53 1.41 -8.16
CA THR A 470 -34.67 1.78 -7.30
C THR A 470 -34.23 1.84 -5.85
N ILE A 471 -34.40 2.99 -5.20
CA ILE A 471 -34.10 3.22 -3.78
C ILE A 471 -35.44 3.38 -3.05
N ASN A 472 -35.83 2.36 -2.30
CA ASN A 472 -37.02 2.34 -1.45
C ASN A 472 -36.69 2.91 -0.06
N ILE A 473 -37.34 4.01 0.30
CA ILE A 473 -37.09 4.75 1.53
C ILE A 473 -38.25 4.48 2.48
N ALA A 474 -37.95 3.84 3.62
CA ALA A 474 -38.93 3.55 4.66
C ALA A 474 -39.37 4.83 5.39
N ASP A 475 -40.52 4.75 6.07
CA ASP A 475 -41.04 5.83 6.91
C ASP A 475 -40.02 6.28 7.95
N GLY A 476 -39.90 7.59 8.12
CA GLY A 476 -38.95 8.17 9.05
C GLY A 476 -38.54 9.59 8.67
N SER A 477 -37.63 10.13 9.46
CA SER A 477 -37.01 11.42 9.23
C SER A 477 -35.51 11.23 9.01
N TYR A 478 -35.05 11.63 7.83
CA TYR A 478 -33.66 11.53 7.41
C TYR A 478 -33.06 12.94 7.43
N SER A 479 -32.28 13.24 8.47
CA SER A 479 -31.70 14.57 8.71
C SER A 479 -30.46 14.85 7.84
N GLU A 480 -30.57 14.60 6.55
CA GLU A 480 -29.51 14.76 5.56
C GLU A 480 -30.06 15.50 4.33
N ARG A 481 -29.21 16.29 3.68
CA ARG A 481 -29.55 16.89 2.38
C ARG A 481 -29.07 15.96 1.28
N ILE A 482 -29.92 15.72 0.30
CA ILE A 482 -29.63 14.73 -0.72
C ILE A 482 -29.09 15.41 -1.97
N VAL A 483 -28.00 14.87 -2.50
CA VAL A 483 -27.37 15.30 -3.75
C VAL A 483 -27.30 14.12 -4.70
N ILE A 484 -27.99 14.24 -5.84
CA ILE A 484 -27.91 13.32 -6.97
C ILE A 484 -27.09 14.03 -8.05
N SER A 485 -25.88 13.58 -8.34
CA SER A 485 -25.01 14.26 -9.30
C SER A 485 -24.16 13.33 -10.15
N GLY A 486 -24.05 13.68 -11.44
CA GLY A 486 -23.11 13.06 -12.38
C GLY A 486 -23.50 11.67 -12.88
N PHE A 487 -24.75 11.23 -12.71
CA PHE A 487 -25.19 9.92 -13.19
C PHE A 487 -25.57 9.96 -14.66
N TYR A 488 -25.22 8.90 -15.39
CA TYR A 488 -25.48 8.75 -16.82
C TYR A 488 -25.91 7.34 -17.20
N ALA A 489 -26.47 7.21 -18.41
CA ALA A 489 -26.89 5.94 -19.02
C ALA A 489 -27.79 5.07 -18.11
N GLY A 490 -29.05 5.47 -17.86
CA GLY A 490 -30.00 4.63 -17.12
C GLY A 490 -31.10 5.43 -16.43
N ARG A 491 -31.49 4.97 -15.23
CA ARG A 491 -32.48 5.64 -14.38
C ARG A 491 -32.16 5.51 -12.89
N ILE A 492 -32.33 6.59 -12.13
CA ILE A 492 -32.38 6.56 -10.67
C ILE A 492 -33.82 6.84 -10.24
N LYS A 493 -34.36 5.99 -9.38
CA LYS A 493 -35.69 6.11 -8.81
C LYS A 493 -35.62 6.15 -7.28
N LEU A 494 -36.06 7.25 -6.67
CA LEU A 494 -36.23 7.38 -5.22
C LEU A 494 -37.72 7.31 -4.90
N THR A 495 -38.11 6.34 -4.08
CA THR A 495 -39.51 6.09 -3.71
C THR A 495 -39.66 6.03 -2.20
N GLY A 496 -40.45 6.94 -1.63
CA GLY A 496 -40.98 6.75 -0.27
C GLY A 496 -41.90 5.54 -0.20
N SER A 497 -42.25 5.12 1.02
CA SER A 497 -43.17 3.99 1.28
C SER A 497 -44.55 4.10 0.61
N LYS A 498 -44.95 5.32 0.27
CA LYS A 498 -46.25 5.72 -0.30
C LYS A 498 -46.04 6.43 -1.65
N PRO A 499 -45.54 5.74 -2.69
CA PRO A 499 -45.09 6.39 -3.93
C PRO A 499 -46.23 6.84 -4.86
N CYS A 500 -47.49 6.55 -4.51
CA CYS A 500 -48.69 6.88 -5.28
C CYS A 500 -49.70 7.73 -4.47
N GLU A 501 -49.28 8.30 -3.33
CA GLU A 501 -50.11 9.21 -2.55
C GLU A 501 -49.25 10.29 -1.88
N VAL A 502 -49.80 11.50 -1.74
CA VAL A 502 -49.13 12.57 -1.01
C VAL A 502 -49.16 12.25 0.49
N SER A 503 -47.98 12.07 1.08
CA SER A 503 -47.83 11.70 2.49
C SER A 503 -46.82 12.58 3.23
N SER A 504 -46.78 12.45 4.56
CA SER A 504 -45.82 13.13 5.46
C SER A 504 -44.96 12.15 6.25
N VAL A 505 -44.87 10.90 5.81
CA VAL A 505 -44.19 9.81 6.56
C VAL A 505 -42.72 9.62 6.17
N CYS A 506 -42.34 9.92 4.92
CA CYS A 506 -40.96 9.85 4.43
C CYS A 506 -40.39 11.28 4.35
N ASN A 507 -39.68 11.71 5.38
CA ASN A 507 -39.27 13.10 5.57
C ASN A 507 -37.79 13.32 5.24
N ILE A 508 -37.52 14.24 4.32
CA ILE A 508 -36.17 14.65 3.90
C ILE A 508 -36.15 16.19 3.86
N PRO A 509 -35.09 16.88 4.31
CA PRO A 509 -34.96 18.33 4.17
C PRO A 509 -35.19 18.82 2.73
N ASP A 510 -34.35 18.41 1.80
CA ASP A 510 -34.32 18.86 0.40
C ASP A 510 -33.51 17.88 -0.48
N ILE A 511 -33.77 17.93 -1.80
CA ILE A 511 -33.00 17.21 -2.81
C ILE A 511 -32.43 18.21 -3.83
N THR A 512 -31.12 18.09 -4.09
CA THR A 512 -30.42 18.78 -5.16
C THR A 512 -30.00 17.79 -6.25
N ILE A 513 -30.29 18.10 -7.52
CA ILE A 513 -30.04 17.25 -8.69
C ILE A 513 -29.19 18.04 -9.68
N ILE A 514 -27.96 17.61 -9.98
CA ILE A 514 -27.01 18.40 -10.78
C ILE A 514 -26.27 17.52 -11.79
N ASP A 515 -26.21 17.95 -13.05
CA ASP A 515 -25.38 17.33 -14.10
C ASP A 515 -25.69 15.84 -14.32
N ASN A 516 -26.98 15.47 -14.34
CA ASN A 516 -27.39 14.10 -14.59
C ASN A 516 -27.90 13.94 -16.03
N SER A 517 -27.25 13.06 -16.80
CA SER A 517 -27.76 12.65 -18.11
C SER A 517 -28.64 11.39 -18.06
N THR A 518 -28.82 10.82 -16.86
CA THR A 518 -29.82 9.80 -16.54
C THR A 518 -31.20 10.44 -16.27
N LEU A 519 -32.27 9.63 -16.37
CA LEU A 519 -33.58 9.99 -15.82
C LEU A 519 -33.54 9.89 -14.28
N VAL A 520 -34.05 10.92 -13.60
CA VAL A 520 -34.26 10.90 -12.14
C VAL A 520 -35.76 10.92 -11.83
N ASP A 521 -36.26 9.93 -11.10
CA ASP A 521 -37.68 9.77 -10.74
C ASP A 521 -37.85 9.79 -9.22
N ILE A 522 -38.57 10.78 -8.70
CA ILE A 522 -38.75 11.01 -7.27
C ILE A 522 -40.23 10.90 -6.94
N ARG A 523 -40.58 9.99 -6.02
CA ARG A 523 -41.99 9.75 -5.67
C ARG A 523 -42.27 9.61 -4.19
N GLY A 524 -43.36 10.22 -3.72
CA GLY A 524 -43.91 10.00 -2.38
C GLY A 524 -43.03 10.51 -1.22
N ILE A 525 -42.22 11.55 -1.48
CA ILE A 525 -41.31 12.15 -0.49
C ILE A 525 -41.90 13.45 0.06
N ASN A 526 -41.79 13.64 1.39
CA ASN A 526 -42.12 14.89 2.07
C ASN A 526 -40.86 15.72 2.36
N PHE A 527 -40.79 16.91 1.77
CA PHE A 527 -39.74 17.89 1.96
C PHE A 527 -40.01 18.78 3.16
N THR A 528 -39.07 18.80 4.11
CA THR A 528 -39.20 19.51 5.40
C THR A 528 -38.36 20.78 5.49
N THR A 529 -37.79 21.26 4.39
CA THR A 529 -37.01 22.51 4.38
C THR A 529 -37.86 23.76 4.60
N THR A 530 -37.32 24.70 5.37
CA THR A 530 -37.81 26.08 5.54
C THR A 530 -36.83 27.14 5.01
N THR A 531 -35.63 26.73 4.59
CA THR A 531 -34.50 27.60 4.24
C THR A 531 -33.88 27.29 2.87
N ALA A 532 -34.51 26.43 2.08
CA ALA A 532 -34.07 26.06 0.73
C ALA A 532 -35.28 25.67 -0.13
N ASN A 533 -35.03 25.40 -1.42
CA ASN A 533 -36.00 24.75 -2.29
C ASN A 533 -36.21 23.29 -1.84
N GLY A 534 -37.42 22.75 -1.96
CA GLY A 534 -37.66 21.32 -1.70
C GLY A 534 -36.93 20.43 -2.70
N ILE A 535 -37.05 20.76 -4.00
CA ILE A 535 -36.23 20.20 -5.08
C ILE A 535 -35.55 21.34 -5.82
N PHE A 536 -34.25 21.21 -6.05
CA PHE A 536 -33.49 22.06 -6.95
C PHE A 536 -32.76 21.21 -7.98
N ALA A 537 -33.22 21.25 -9.23
CA ALA A 537 -32.62 20.50 -10.33
C ALA A 537 -31.96 21.44 -11.33
N VAL A 538 -30.71 21.15 -11.70
CA VAL A 538 -29.86 21.98 -12.55
C VAL A 538 -29.17 21.11 -13.60
N VAL A 539 -29.18 21.56 -14.87
CA VAL A 539 -28.45 20.93 -15.99
C VAL A 539 -28.65 19.41 -16.03
N SER A 540 -29.90 18.96 -15.99
CA SER A 540 -30.26 17.54 -15.92
C SER A 540 -31.25 17.11 -17.02
N SER A 541 -31.13 15.88 -17.50
CA SER A 541 -31.78 15.43 -18.74
C SER A 541 -33.31 15.31 -18.66
N LEU A 542 -33.83 14.70 -17.59
CA LEU A 542 -35.26 14.60 -17.26
C LEU A 542 -35.43 14.25 -15.77
N VAL A 543 -36.19 15.07 -15.06
CA VAL A 543 -36.58 14.83 -13.68
C VAL A 543 -38.10 14.66 -13.57
N ILE A 544 -38.55 13.52 -13.08
CA ILE A 544 -39.95 13.22 -12.79
C ILE A 544 -40.17 13.37 -11.29
N VAL A 545 -41.21 14.12 -10.90
CA VAL A 545 -41.62 14.31 -9.52
C VAL A 545 -43.10 13.97 -9.39
N ALA A 546 -43.43 12.94 -8.61
CA ALA A 546 -44.81 12.50 -8.44
C ALA A 546 -45.19 12.29 -6.97
N TYR A 547 -46.40 12.70 -6.58
CA TYR A 547 -46.91 12.49 -5.20
C TYR A 547 -46.01 13.06 -4.09
N CYS A 548 -45.10 13.99 -4.42
CA CYS A 548 -44.21 14.63 -3.45
C CYS A 548 -44.90 15.81 -2.76
N ARG A 549 -44.47 16.09 -1.53
CA ARG A 549 -45.01 17.15 -0.68
C ARG A 549 -43.93 18.14 -0.28
N CYS A 550 -44.18 19.45 -0.38
CA CYS A 550 -43.34 20.49 0.20
C CYS A 550 -44.24 21.59 0.79
N ALA A 551 -44.63 21.46 2.06
CA ALA A 551 -45.72 22.23 2.65
C ALA A 551 -45.34 23.12 3.85
N LEU A 552 -44.12 22.99 4.37
CA LEU A 552 -43.66 23.84 5.47
C LEU A 552 -43.37 25.27 4.96
N THR A 553 -43.72 26.26 5.78
CA THR A 553 -43.61 27.68 5.42
C THR A 553 -42.18 28.07 5.08
N ALA A 554 -41.98 28.54 3.85
CA ALA A 554 -40.73 29.11 3.36
C ALA A 554 -41.05 30.18 2.29
N SER A 555 -41.47 31.37 2.73
CA SER A 555 -42.05 32.41 1.86
C SER A 555 -41.07 33.00 0.83
N THR A 556 -39.75 32.80 1.01
CA THR A 556 -38.71 33.23 0.07
C THR A 556 -38.23 32.13 -0.87
N TRP A 557 -38.56 30.87 -0.60
CA TRP A 557 -38.03 29.71 -1.32
C TRP A 557 -39.11 29.04 -2.16
N SER A 558 -38.69 28.36 -3.22
CA SER A 558 -39.59 27.62 -4.08
C SER A 558 -39.90 26.24 -3.52
N GLY A 559 -41.03 25.64 -3.90
CA GLY A 559 -41.25 24.22 -3.69
C GLY A 559 -40.31 23.41 -4.56
N PHE A 560 -40.51 23.51 -5.88
CA PHE A 560 -39.69 22.82 -6.87
C PHE A 560 -39.14 23.82 -7.90
N THR A 561 -37.84 23.74 -8.15
CA THR A 561 -37.13 24.59 -9.11
C THR A 561 -36.35 23.73 -10.10
N PHE A 562 -36.50 24.04 -11.39
CA PHE A 562 -35.81 23.38 -12.49
C PHE A 562 -35.07 24.43 -13.33
N ASP A 563 -33.75 24.34 -13.37
CA ASP A 563 -32.86 25.20 -14.14
C ASP A 563 -32.18 24.39 -15.25
N GLN A 564 -32.37 24.80 -16.50
CA GLN A 564 -31.81 24.10 -17.69
C GLN A 564 -32.06 22.59 -17.66
N THR A 565 -33.22 22.20 -17.13
CA THR A 565 -33.57 20.81 -16.82
C THR A 565 -34.95 20.51 -17.38
N ARG A 566 -35.11 19.36 -18.05
CA ARG A 566 -36.47 18.94 -18.43
C ARG A 566 -37.16 18.29 -17.24
N PHE A 567 -38.46 18.53 -17.10
CA PHE A 567 -39.19 18.03 -15.94
C PHE A 567 -40.62 17.57 -16.23
N GLU A 568 -41.12 16.70 -15.37
CA GLU A 568 -42.53 16.34 -15.30
C GLU A 568 -42.98 16.27 -13.84
N ILE A 569 -44.05 17.00 -13.52
CA ILE A 569 -44.64 17.04 -12.19
C ILE A 569 -46.07 16.56 -12.27
N THR A 570 -46.45 15.64 -11.38
CA THR A 570 -47.82 15.10 -11.31
C THR A 570 -48.23 14.81 -9.87
N ASP A 571 -49.48 15.11 -9.50
CA ASP A 571 -50.06 14.77 -8.20
C ASP A 571 -49.28 15.26 -6.96
N CYS A 572 -48.48 16.31 -7.12
CA CYS A 572 -47.67 16.87 -6.03
C CYS A 572 -48.46 17.90 -5.19
N LEU A 573 -47.99 18.14 -3.96
CA LEU A 573 -48.49 19.17 -3.05
C LEU A 573 -47.37 20.15 -2.70
N VAL A 574 -47.51 21.42 -3.11
CA VAL A 574 -46.62 22.49 -2.65
C VAL A 574 -47.45 23.63 -2.04
N ALA A 575 -47.16 23.97 -0.79
CA ALA A 575 -47.90 24.97 -0.04
C ALA A 575 -47.00 25.86 0.82
N ASN A 576 -47.45 27.09 1.07
CA ASN A 576 -46.76 28.08 1.91
C ASN A 576 -45.36 28.46 1.39
N LYS A 577 -45.15 28.47 0.07
CA LYS A 577 -43.87 28.80 -0.59
C LYS A 577 -43.89 30.16 -1.29
N GLY A 578 -42.72 30.73 -1.54
CA GLY A 578 -42.58 31.90 -2.40
C GLY A 578 -43.05 31.61 -3.83
N ILE A 579 -42.64 30.47 -4.38
CA ILE A 579 -43.05 29.99 -5.70
C ILE A 579 -43.35 28.49 -5.59
N ALA A 580 -44.49 28.00 -6.08
CA ALA A 580 -44.76 26.57 -6.00
C ALA A 580 -43.91 25.77 -7.00
N LEU A 581 -43.92 26.21 -8.27
CA LEU A 581 -43.10 25.68 -9.36
C LEU A 581 -42.34 26.79 -10.07
N MET A 582 -41.02 26.66 -10.17
CA MET A 582 -40.15 27.56 -10.92
C MET A 582 -39.38 26.82 -12.02
N ALA A 583 -39.40 27.38 -13.23
CA ALA A 583 -38.62 26.89 -14.36
C ALA A 583 -37.74 28.02 -14.94
N HIS A 584 -36.44 27.77 -15.06
CA HIS A 584 -35.43 28.69 -15.57
C HIS A 584 -34.72 28.03 -16.76
N GLY A 585 -34.88 28.55 -17.99
CA GLY A 585 -34.31 27.90 -19.19
C GLY A 585 -34.68 26.41 -19.35
N ALA A 586 -35.80 25.98 -18.74
CA ALA A 586 -36.21 24.60 -18.57
C ALA A 586 -37.46 24.28 -19.40
N ASP A 587 -37.68 23.01 -19.75
CA ASP A 587 -38.84 22.57 -20.52
C ASP A 587 -39.56 21.42 -19.80
N GLY A 588 -40.83 21.62 -19.41
CA GLY A 588 -41.51 20.59 -18.64
C GLY A 588 -43.03 20.67 -18.58
N ASN A 589 -43.60 19.64 -17.96
CA ASN A 589 -45.04 19.47 -17.77
C ASN A 589 -45.42 19.67 -16.29
N SER A 590 -46.50 20.40 -16.05
CA SER A 590 -47.09 20.66 -14.74
C SER A 590 -48.52 20.11 -14.71
N ARG A 591 -48.74 19.01 -13.99
CA ARG A 591 -50.00 18.24 -14.10
C ARG A 591 -50.64 17.94 -12.75
N PHE A 592 -51.98 17.96 -12.71
CA PHE A 592 -52.81 17.37 -11.66
C PHE A 592 -52.36 17.65 -10.21
N TRP A 593 -52.10 18.91 -9.86
CA TRP A 593 -51.66 19.26 -8.52
C TRP A 593 -52.72 18.95 -7.45
N ASN A 594 -52.26 18.53 -6.27
CA ASN A 594 -53.12 18.31 -5.11
C ASN A 594 -53.84 19.62 -4.72
N ALA A 595 -55.12 19.53 -4.37
CA ALA A 595 -55.96 20.68 -4.02
C ALA A 595 -55.44 21.50 -2.82
N LEU A 596 -54.61 20.89 -1.97
CA LEU A 596 -53.94 21.54 -0.84
C LEU A 596 -52.64 22.28 -1.22
N SER A 597 -52.35 22.44 -2.51
CA SER A 597 -51.23 23.26 -3.00
C SER A 597 -51.57 24.74 -2.92
N ILE A 598 -51.68 25.28 -1.71
CA ILE A 598 -52.24 26.61 -1.41
C ILE A 598 -51.24 27.54 -0.70
N ASN A 599 -51.61 28.81 -0.51
CA ASN A 599 -50.84 29.82 0.22
C ASN A 599 -49.44 30.10 -0.37
N ASN A 600 -49.28 29.91 -1.68
CA ASN A 600 -48.04 30.29 -2.35
C ASN A 600 -48.10 31.75 -2.83
N SER A 601 -46.97 32.46 -2.88
CA SER A 601 -46.96 33.82 -3.45
C SER A 601 -47.10 33.77 -4.98
N VAL A 602 -46.47 32.77 -5.62
CA VAL A 602 -46.59 32.47 -7.05
C VAL A 602 -46.90 30.98 -7.24
N GLY A 603 -47.84 30.65 -8.13
CA GLY A 603 -48.18 29.27 -8.46
C GLY A 603 -47.12 28.69 -9.39
N ILE A 604 -47.08 29.20 -10.61
CA ILE A 604 -46.15 28.73 -11.66
C ILE A 604 -45.36 29.92 -12.20
N HIS A 605 -44.03 29.77 -12.24
CA HIS A 605 -43.12 30.78 -12.77
C HIS A 605 -42.24 30.18 -13.88
N ALA A 606 -42.29 30.75 -15.09
CA ALA A 606 -41.40 30.44 -16.20
C ALA A 606 -40.53 31.66 -16.56
N GLU A 607 -39.22 31.46 -16.69
CA GLU A 607 -38.29 32.52 -17.11
C GLU A 607 -37.11 32.04 -17.98
N TYR A 608 -36.46 32.99 -18.66
CA TYR A 608 -35.30 32.79 -19.55
C TYR A 608 -35.52 31.71 -20.61
N GLY A 609 -36.61 31.84 -21.36
CA GLY A 609 -36.99 30.89 -22.41
C GLY A 609 -37.57 29.57 -21.91
N ALA A 610 -37.82 29.42 -20.60
CA ALA A 610 -38.46 28.21 -20.08
C ALA A 610 -39.87 28.00 -20.67
N ILE A 611 -40.26 26.75 -20.91
CA ILE A 611 -41.61 26.36 -21.37
C ILE A 611 -42.24 25.43 -20.35
N ILE A 612 -43.40 25.82 -19.83
CA ILE A 612 -44.20 24.99 -18.93
C ILE A 612 -45.53 24.67 -19.59
N ARG A 613 -45.78 23.38 -19.77
CA ARG A 613 -47.03 22.83 -20.31
C ARG A 613 -47.95 22.40 -19.16
N LYS A 614 -49.13 23.01 -19.06
CA LYS A 614 -50.08 22.80 -17.95
C LYS A 614 -51.24 21.90 -18.33
N GLU A 615 -51.56 20.95 -17.47
CA GLU A 615 -52.68 20.01 -17.59
C GLU A 615 -53.39 19.81 -16.24
N GLY A 616 -54.72 19.81 -16.22
CA GLY A 616 -55.48 19.62 -14.97
C GLY A 616 -55.24 20.71 -13.92
N THR A 617 -55.44 20.37 -12.64
CA THR A 617 -55.29 21.30 -11.51
C THR A 617 -53.85 21.81 -11.37
N GLN A 618 -53.70 23.08 -10.97
CA GLN A 618 -52.42 23.77 -10.81
C GLN A 618 -52.31 24.39 -9.39
N PRO A 619 -51.09 24.69 -8.89
CA PRO A 619 -50.90 25.28 -7.56
C PRO A 619 -51.66 26.59 -7.42
N GLN A 620 -52.34 26.76 -6.29
CA GLN A 620 -53.00 28.01 -5.94
C GLN A 620 -51.99 28.98 -5.32
N ALA A 621 -52.14 30.25 -5.67
CA ALA A 621 -51.25 31.31 -5.22
C ALA A 621 -51.89 32.68 -5.33
N THR A 622 -51.28 33.70 -4.71
CA THR A 622 -51.64 35.10 -4.91
C THR A 622 -51.45 35.52 -6.37
N ILE A 623 -50.36 35.09 -7.00
CA ILE A 623 -50.11 35.22 -8.44
C ILE A 623 -50.14 33.82 -9.05
N LEU A 624 -51.19 33.47 -9.79
CA LEU A 624 -51.34 32.12 -10.35
C LEU A 624 -50.17 31.76 -11.29
N GLU A 625 -49.84 32.67 -12.21
CA GLU A 625 -48.86 32.44 -13.27
C GLU A 625 -47.99 33.68 -13.45
N ARG A 626 -46.69 33.47 -13.67
CA ARG A 626 -45.69 34.51 -13.92
C ARG A 626 -44.76 34.08 -15.05
N CYS A 627 -44.58 34.96 -16.04
CA CYS A 627 -43.66 34.75 -17.16
C CYS A 627 -42.71 35.95 -17.30
N TYR A 628 -41.39 35.71 -17.35
CA TYR A 628 -40.36 36.73 -17.61
C TYR A 628 -39.36 36.26 -18.66
N SER A 629 -38.57 37.17 -19.25
CA SER A 629 -37.43 36.84 -20.11
C SER A 629 -37.72 35.75 -21.16
N ALA A 630 -38.83 35.91 -21.90
CA ALA A 630 -39.33 34.95 -22.91
C ALA A 630 -39.75 33.55 -22.39
N GLY A 631 -39.97 33.39 -21.08
CA GLY A 631 -40.64 32.21 -20.52
C GLY A 631 -42.09 32.12 -20.99
N SER A 632 -42.58 30.89 -21.17
CA SER A 632 -43.92 30.59 -21.68
C SER A 632 -44.61 29.55 -20.82
N ILE A 633 -45.88 29.81 -20.52
CA ILE A 633 -46.77 28.87 -19.86
C ILE A 633 -47.93 28.58 -20.82
N ILE A 634 -48.12 27.32 -21.19
CA ILE A 634 -49.05 26.90 -22.25
C ILE A 634 -49.99 25.83 -21.70
N ASN A 635 -51.29 25.91 -21.99
CA ASN A 635 -52.21 24.81 -21.69
C ASN A 635 -52.09 23.72 -22.77
N VAL A 636 -51.85 22.47 -22.40
CA VAL A 636 -51.76 21.37 -23.39
C VAL A 636 -53.08 21.05 -24.08
N ASN A 637 -54.19 21.55 -23.54
CA ASN A 637 -55.53 21.40 -24.12
C ASN A 637 -55.90 22.53 -25.12
N GLY A 638 -54.96 23.40 -25.53
CA GLY A 638 -55.29 24.71 -26.09
C GLY A 638 -54.59 25.12 -27.40
N THR A 639 -54.84 24.39 -28.49
CA THR A 639 -55.17 25.08 -29.74
C THR A 639 -56.34 24.32 -30.36
N GLN A 640 -57.55 24.54 -29.85
CA GLN A 640 -58.74 24.16 -30.60
C GLN A 640 -58.70 24.99 -31.89
N ILE A 641 -58.39 24.33 -33.01
CA ILE A 641 -58.69 24.84 -34.33
C ILE A 641 -60.13 24.39 -34.57
N SER A 642 -61.08 25.33 -34.63
CA SER A 642 -62.45 24.96 -34.97
C SER A 642 -62.49 24.38 -36.39
N ASP A 643 -63.45 23.49 -36.67
CA ASP A 643 -63.89 23.28 -38.06
C ASP A 643 -64.40 24.61 -38.64
N ILE A 644 -64.63 24.66 -39.95
CA ILE A 644 -65.18 25.87 -40.59
C ILE A 644 -66.57 26.19 -40.02
N ILE A 645 -66.69 27.34 -39.35
CA ILE A 645 -67.94 27.81 -38.77
C ILE A 645 -68.70 28.60 -39.82
N SER A 646 -69.82 28.04 -40.29
CA SER A 646 -70.72 28.65 -41.29
C SER A 646 -72.05 29.12 -40.69
N SER A 647 -72.38 28.67 -39.48
CA SER A 647 -73.63 29.03 -38.80
C SER A 647 -73.65 30.51 -38.41
N GLY A 648 -74.77 31.20 -38.70
CA GLY A 648 -74.97 32.60 -38.33
C GLY A 648 -74.43 33.62 -39.33
N LEU A 649 -73.69 33.17 -40.36
CA LEU A 649 -73.24 34.04 -41.44
C LEU A 649 -74.39 34.37 -42.39
N SER A 650 -74.60 35.65 -42.68
CA SER A 650 -75.70 36.06 -43.58
C SER A 650 -75.40 37.34 -44.36
N CYS A 651 -76.02 37.43 -45.54
CA CYS A 651 -76.08 38.64 -46.34
C CYS A 651 -77.39 38.65 -47.15
N THR A 652 -77.89 39.82 -47.55
CA THR A 652 -79.19 39.96 -48.27
C THR A 652 -79.07 39.87 -49.78
N TRP A 653 -77.85 39.84 -50.32
CA TRP A 653 -77.54 40.03 -51.73
C TRP A 653 -76.94 38.79 -52.41
N GLY A 654 -76.77 37.69 -51.68
CA GLY A 654 -76.24 36.44 -52.19
C GLY A 654 -76.32 35.28 -51.21
N ASN A 655 -75.96 34.09 -51.68
CA ASN A 655 -75.83 32.88 -50.86
C ASN A 655 -74.38 32.75 -50.38
N VAL A 656 -74.19 32.58 -49.07
CA VAL A 656 -72.87 32.44 -48.44
C VAL A 656 -72.45 30.97 -48.39
N TYR A 657 -71.22 30.69 -48.81
CA TYR A 657 -70.56 29.39 -48.73
C TYR A 657 -69.21 29.53 -48.04
N GLY A 658 -68.76 28.51 -47.29
CA GLY A 658 -67.57 28.61 -46.45
C GLY A 658 -67.88 29.20 -45.07
N GLY A 659 -66.91 29.87 -44.45
CA GLY A 659 -67.08 30.39 -43.10
C GLY A 659 -65.82 31.01 -42.50
N TYR A 660 -65.62 30.81 -41.20
CA TYR A 660 -64.39 31.21 -40.51
C TYR A 660 -63.87 30.11 -39.60
N ILE A 661 -62.56 30.12 -39.37
CA ILE A 661 -61.84 29.22 -38.47
C ILE A 661 -61.34 30.04 -37.29
N ARG A 662 -61.60 29.57 -36.07
CA ARG A 662 -61.10 30.18 -34.83
C ARG A 662 -59.93 29.34 -34.32
N HIS A 663 -58.78 29.98 -34.16
CA HIS A 663 -57.53 29.43 -33.63
C HIS A 663 -57.40 29.86 -32.17
N GLY A 664 -57.86 29.02 -31.25
CA GLY A 664 -57.85 29.30 -29.81
C GLY A 664 -59.17 28.95 -29.12
N ASN A 665 -59.36 29.47 -27.91
CA ASN A 665 -60.55 29.17 -27.10
C ASN A 665 -61.84 29.74 -27.75
N LEU A 666 -62.97 29.04 -27.57
CA LEU A 666 -64.29 29.47 -28.05
C LEU A 666 -64.75 30.83 -27.47
N ASN A 667 -64.23 31.19 -26.29
CA ASN A 667 -64.44 32.47 -25.63
C ASN A 667 -63.08 33.08 -25.26
N GLY A 668 -62.90 34.38 -25.46
CA GLY A 668 -61.65 35.11 -25.15
C GLY A 668 -60.70 35.28 -26.33
N THR A 669 -59.45 35.67 -26.06
CA THR A 669 -58.49 36.02 -27.12
C THR A 669 -58.22 34.85 -28.07
N ALA A 670 -58.52 35.03 -29.35
CA ALA A 670 -58.27 34.06 -30.41
C ALA A 670 -57.90 34.75 -31.72
N MET A 671 -57.24 34.02 -32.63
CA MET A 671 -57.08 34.43 -34.01
C MET A 671 -58.21 33.83 -34.85
N VAL A 672 -58.84 34.61 -35.73
CA VAL A 672 -59.89 34.17 -36.65
C VAL A 672 -59.40 34.32 -38.07
N THR A 673 -59.54 33.27 -38.87
CA THR A 673 -59.29 33.28 -40.31
C THR A 673 -60.62 33.12 -41.04
N VAL A 674 -60.94 34.07 -41.91
CA VAL A 674 -62.15 34.04 -42.74
C VAL A 674 -61.81 33.43 -44.10
N GLU A 675 -62.62 32.46 -44.52
CA GLU A 675 -62.55 31.84 -45.84
C GLU A 675 -63.98 31.58 -46.34
N LEU A 676 -64.51 32.52 -47.12
CA LEU A 676 -65.88 32.44 -47.58
C LEU A 676 -66.02 32.87 -49.04
N SER A 677 -67.07 32.37 -49.69
CA SER A 677 -67.51 32.82 -51.01
C SER A 677 -69.00 33.18 -50.99
N VAL A 678 -69.38 34.17 -51.77
CA VAL A 678 -70.77 34.62 -51.90
C VAL A 678 -71.18 34.53 -53.37
N ALA A 679 -72.18 33.72 -53.66
CA ALA A 679 -72.82 33.66 -54.98
C ALA A 679 -73.92 34.72 -55.05
N ILE A 680 -73.75 35.71 -55.93
CA ILE A 680 -74.62 36.88 -56.03
C ILE A 680 -75.95 36.51 -56.65
N THR A 681 -77.05 36.76 -55.94
CA THR A 681 -78.42 36.44 -56.40
C THR A 681 -79.12 37.64 -57.04
N SER A 682 -78.67 38.86 -56.73
CA SER A 682 -79.17 40.11 -57.33
C SER A 682 -77.99 41.02 -57.69
N PRO A 683 -77.99 41.71 -58.85
CA PRO A 683 -76.86 42.54 -59.26
C PRO A 683 -76.51 43.60 -58.20
N LEU A 684 -75.20 43.78 -57.95
CA LEU A 684 -74.69 44.75 -56.98
C LEU A 684 -74.37 46.05 -57.70
N THR A 685 -74.94 47.16 -57.23
CA THR A 685 -74.77 48.49 -57.82
C THR A 685 -73.43 49.10 -57.41
N ALA A 686 -72.69 49.64 -58.38
CA ALA A 686 -71.45 50.39 -58.11
C ALA A 686 -71.70 51.52 -57.10
N GLY A 687 -70.80 51.68 -56.13
CA GLY A 687 -70.84 52.71 -55.11
C GLY A 687 -71.80 52.46 -53.94
N THR A 688 -72.59 51.38 -53.94
CA THR A 688 -73.46 50.99 -52.80
C THR A 688 -72.69 50.10 -51.82
N VAL A 689 -72.93 50.23 -50.52
CA VAL A 689 -72.28 49.40 -49.49
C VAL A 689 -73.14 48.18 -49.18
N TYR A 690 -72.50 47.01 -49.21
CA TYR A 690 -73.05 45.71 -48.88
C TYR A 690 -72.31 45.14 -47.66
N TYR A 691 -72.98 44.28 -46.90
CA TYR A 691 -72.41 43.71 -45.66
C TYR A 691 -72.66 42.21 -45.54
N ILE A 692 -71.75 41.54 -44.83
CA ILE A 692 -71.86 40.15 -44.37
C ILE A 692 -71.70 40.17 -42.84
N THR A 693 -72.68 39.62 -42.13
CA THR A 693 -72.74 39.61 -40.66
C THR A 693 -72.48 38.21 -40.11
N GLY A 694 -72.22 38.12 -38.80
CA GLY A 694 -72.15 36.85 -38.06
C GLY A 694 -70.73 36.41 -37.64
N PHE A 695 -69.71 37.26 -37.82
CA PHE A 695 -68.35 36.95 -37.37
C PHE A 695 -68.11 37.39 -35.91
N PRO A 696 -67.15 36.77 -35.19
CA PRO A 696 -66.66 37.29 -33.92
C PRO A 696 -66.17 38.74 -34.05
N GLY A 697 -66.44 39.58 -33.05
CA GLY A 697 -65.99 40.97 -33.04
C GLY A 697 -64.46 41.09 -32.99
N GLY A 698 -63.88 41.82 -33.94
CA GLY A 698 -62.45 42.08 -33.97
C GLY A 698 -62.01 43.10 -32.90
N ILE A 699 -60.74 43.05 -32.50
CA ILE A 699 -60.18 44.07 -31.58
C ILE A 699 -59.98 45.46 -32.23
N ARG A 700 -60.06 45.55 -33.57
CA ARG A 700 -59.98 46.76 -34.39
C ARG A 700 -60.48 46.48 -35.81
N ASP A 701 -60.61 47.52 -36.62
CA ASP A 701 -60.96 47.41 -38.05
C ASP A 701 -59.78 46.86 -38.85
N ILE A 702 -60.05 45.95 -39.78
CA ILE A 702 -59.03 45.17 -40.49
C ILE A 702 -59.37 45.11 -41.97
N PRO A 703 -58.41 45.38 -42.88
CA PRO A 703 -58.63 45.23 -44.31
C PRO A 703 -58.89 43.76 -44.66
N CYS A 704 -59.87 43.51 -45.53
CA CYS A 704 -60.15 42.18 -46.06
C CYS A 704 -59.68 42.08 -47.52
N ASN A 705 -59.40 40.86 -47.99
CA ASN A 705 -59.04 40.59 -49.37
C ASN A 705 -60.18 39.89 -50.13
N MET A 706 -60.14 39.97 -51.46
CA MET A 706 -61.08 39.29 -52.34
C MET A 706 -60.41 38.80 -53.64
N ASN A 707 -61.04 37.86 -54.33
CA ASN A 707 -60.53 37.32 -55.61
C ASN A 707 -60.59 38.29 -56.80
N VAL A 708 -61.42 39.34 -56.74
CA VAL A 708 -61.58 40.35 -57.79
C VAL A 708 -61.29 41.78 -57.30
N PRO A 709 -60.06 42.08 -56.83
CA PRO A 709 -59.74 43.33 -56.12
C PRO A 709 -59.88 44.60 -56.96
N ARG A 710 -59.92 44.49 -58.30
CA ARG A 710 -60.18 45.63 -59.19
C ARG A 710 -61.63 46.14 -59.12
N TYR A 711 -62.55 45.37 -58.55
CA TYR A 711 -63.99 45.68 -58.51
C TYR A 711 -64.44 46.33 -57.20
N VAL A 712 -63.54 46.80 -56.35
CA VAL A 712 -63.87 47.29 -55.01
C VAL A 712 -63.23 48.64 -54.69
N ASP A 713 -64.03 49.56 -54.14
CA ASP A 713 -63.55 50.83 -53.58
C ASP A 713 -63.11 50.65 -52.13
N SER A 714 -63.85 49.85 -51.36
CA SER A 714 -63.53 49.58 -49.95
C SER A 714 -63.97 48.17 -49.54
N LEU A 715 -63.08 47.44 -48.87
CA LEU A 715 -63.33 46.13 -48.30
C LEU A 715 -62.61 45.98 -46.95
N TYR A 716 -63.37 45.87 -45.86
CA TYR A 716 -62.81 45.75 -44.51
C TYR A 716 -63.80 45.06 -43.57
N MET A 717 -63.28 44.44 -42.52
CA MET A 717 -64.04 43.98 -41.36
C MET A 717 -63.94 45.03 -40.26
N ARG A 718 -65.07 45.38 -39.66
CA ARG A 718 -65.10 46.30 -38.53
C ARG A 718 -65.01 45.55 -37.20
N TYR A 719 -64.61 46.23 -36.13
CA TYR A 719 -64.52 45.67 -34.77
C TYR A 719 -65.82 44.99 -34.27
N ASP A 720 -66.97 45.28 -34.88
CA ASP A 720 -68.27 44.67 -34.57
C ASP A 720 -68.50 43.30 -35.22
N GLY A 721 -67.54 42.77 -35.98
CA GLY A 721 -67.64 41.46 -36.62
C GLY A 721 -68.45 41.48 -37.92
N VAL A 722 -68.56 42.64 -38.58
CA VAL A 722 -69.23 42.79 -39.88
C VAL A 722 -68.21 43.09 -40.97
N ILE A 723 -68.28 42.36 -42.09
CA ILE A 723 -67.51 42.66 -43.31
C ILE A 723 -68.30 43.64 -44.16
N TYR A 724 -67.68 44.75 -44.51
CA TYR A 724 -68.20 45.80 -45.39
C TYR A 724 -67.55 45.70 -46.77
N PHE A 725 -68.37 45.73 -47.81
CA PHE A 725 -67.95 45.62 -49.21
C PHE A 725 -68.64 46.70 -50.06
N ARG A 726 -67.85 47.52 -50.77
CA ARG A 726 -68.36 48.56 -51.69
C ARG A 726 -67.78 48.37 -53.09
N PRO A 727 -68.52 47.80 -54.04
CA PRO A 727 -68.03 47.62 -55.39
C PRO A 727 -67.88 48.95 -56.13
N ASN A 728 -66.83 49.10 -56.95
CA ASN A 728 -66.60 50.29 -57.79
C ASN A 728 -67.17 50.12 -59.22
N THR A 729 -67.58 48.91 -59.58
CA THR A 729 -68.26 48.54 -60.83
C THR A 729 -69.45 47.65 -60.52
N THR A 730 -70.50 47.70 -61.32
CA THR A 730 -71.67 46.82 -61.15
C THR A 730 -71.25 45.35 -61.25
N VAL A 731 -71.59 44.55 -60.23
CA VAL A 731 -71.30 43.11 -60.20
C VAL A 731 -72.57 42.35 -60.59
N GLY A 732 -72.48 41.50 -61.62
CA GLY A 732 -73.63 40.82 -62.19
C GLY A 732 -74.21 39.73 -61.29
N ALA A 733 -75.50 39.42 -61.46
CA ALA A 733 -76.08 38.22 -60.87
C ALA A 733 -75.38 36.95 -61.39
N ASN A 734 -75.33 35.89 -60.57
CA ASN A 734 -74.63 34.63 -60.82
C ASN A 734 -73.08 34.72 -60.84
N GLN A 735 -72.50 35.83 -60.39
CA GLN A 735 -71.05 35.92 -60.13
C GLN A 735 -70.72 35.49 -58.70
N THR A 736 -69.54 34.90 -58.49
CA THR A 736 -69.06 34.48 -57.17
C THR A 736 -67.88 35.35 -56.74
N ILE A 737 -67.99 35.93 -55.56
CA ILE A 737 -66.91 36.67 -54.90
C ILE A 737 -66.39 35.84 -53.74
N VAL A 738 -65.07 35.68 -53.65
CA VAL A 738 -64.39 35.07 -52.51
C VAL A 738 -63.84 36.17 -51.63
N PHE A 739 -64.00 36.05 -50.31
CA PHE A 739 -63.48 36.97 -49.31
C PHE A 739 -62.57 36.23 -48.33
N GLY A 740 -61.56 36.94 -47.84
CA GLY A 740 -60.73 36.47 -46.73
C GLY A 740 -60.23 37.60 -45.84
N CYS A 741 -59.82 37.24 -44.65
CA CYS A 741 -59.01 38.06 -43.75
C CYS A 741 -58.56 37.21 -42.56
N THR A 742 -57.54 37.67 -41.84
CA THR A 742 -57.17 37.11 -40.54
C THR A 742 -57.13 38.21 -39.51
N TYR A 743 -57.73 37.99 -38.34
CA TYR A 743 -57.83 38.99 -37.28
C TYR A 743 -57.78 38.40 -35.88
N LEU A 744 -57.57 39.26 -34.89
CA LEU A 744 -57.68 38.90 -33.48
C LEU A 744 -59.05 39.29 -32.94
N THR A 745 -59.66 38.40 -32.17
CA THR A 745 -60.93 38.59 -31.46
C THR A 745 -60.71 38.41 -29.96
N ASN A 746 -61.48 39.12 -29.14
CA ASN A 746 -61.64 38.84 -27.71
C ASN A 746 -63.06 38.33 -27.36
N SER A 747 -63.93 38.24 -28.38
CA SER A 747 -65.36 37.92 -28.21
C SER A 747 -65.66 36.46 -27.95
#